data_AF-A0A951SUC7-F1
#
_entry.id   AF-A0A951SUC7-F1
#
_cell.length_a   1.000
_cell.length_b   1.000
_cell.length_c   1.000
_cell.angle_alpha   90.00
_cell.angle_beta   90.00
_cell.angle_gamma   90.00
#
_symmetry.space_group_name_H-M   'P 1'
#
loop_
_entity.id
_entity.type
_entity.pdbx_description
1 polymer ?
#
loop_
_entity_poly.entity_id
_entity_poly.type
_entity_poly.pdbx_seq_one_letter_code
_entity_poly.pdbx_strand_id
1 'polypeptide(L)'
;MSKHKKKVSVPVVEKSNPALNPAYIIIGLLCVIFIYLCFNTRFVQDDAFITFRYVENFVSGHGLVFNEGERVEGYTNFLWLLLLSIFSFLKLNIINTAQYLSVLFGVVILIITYLISSLIPVESAEKSKRLNSKINERDKLVLNLLPVLFLTFLGAFNYWAVSGMESTMFTALFLATVYYYFKTAKSGKLDIKISIFLLLASLTRPEGLYLFGLILMHFIGYNYITYKSEGTKAVVSKIFSKENILMFGIFVVPLALYFLFRISYYGYPFPNTYYAKTGFSMVYFQTGIEYVWNFFKSYLLFGVIFVLPFFLMKIKYYRFHISLLLLVYTMFTIYIVYIGGDVLQLYRFFIPVAPLIFIGFGKILAELYKKFRSDIFKSSPTGAIFAIVAISILITFYNYQNEKDNIERVTNLENGLVEKMKLAGTWFNQKSQQEGRKLTIAATTIGAVSFYAGYNVSVIDMLGLTDEVIAHKPEQIPEISKGYIGWKERNYNAGYVLSRKPDYIYFSTGIKPSAYAERALFTIHDFLKDYYPDVISIPAMKFTDFVYKRKSDKQIQSYRSLPENPNYDKSFINHFTGGLNLMKDQSKYSEAIREFEEAIRLGPTDFGLPHLFLGEVKLRQGDKEAAKLRFSTSTELNDFLTLGHYYLYSMYMEEGDTVKANQRLSKIKEYSPGLIQQ
;
A
#
# COMPACT_ATOMS: atom_id res chain seq x y z
N MET A 1 -7.61 -89.60 -24.37
CA MET A 1 -8.59 -88.75 -23.65
C MET A 1 -7.85 -87.60 -22.99
N SER A 2 -7.99 -86.41 -23.56
CA SER A 2 -7.17 -85.21 -23.27
C SER A 2 -7.88 -84.30 -22.26
N LYS A 3 -7.12 -83.81 -21.27
CA LYS A 3 -7.59 -82.85 -20.24
C LYS A 3 -7.55 -81.43 -20.82
N HIS A 4 -8.71 -80.82 -21.05
CA HIS A 4 -8.82 -79.40 -21.41
C HIS A 4 -8.65 -78.49 -20.18
N LYS A 5 -7.54 -77.75 -20.14
CA LYS A 5 -7.35 -76.58 -19.27
C LYS A 5 -8.20 -75.41 -19.79
N LYS A 6 -9.15 -74.92 -18.99
CA LYS A 6 -9.83 -73.63 -19.23
C LYS A 6 -8.83 -72.49 -19.06
N LYS A 7 -8.55 -71.74 -20.14
CA LYS A 7 -7.87 -70.43 -20.08
C LYS A 7 -8.78 -69.42 -19.38
N VAL A 8 -8.31 -68.85 -18.27
CA VAL A 8 -8.91 -67.67 -17.64
C VAL A 8 -8.47 -66.45 -18.45
N SER A 9 -9.42 -65.74 -19.06
CA SER A 9 -9.18 -64.44 -19.70
C SER A 9 -9.02 -63.36 -18.64
N VAL A 10 -7.82 -62.79 -18.55
CA VAL A 10 -7.54 -61.59 -17.76
C VAL A 10 -8.22 -60.39 -18.45
N PRO A 11 -9.02 -59.57 -17.77
CA PRO A 11 -9.56 -58.36 -18.37
C PRO A 11 -8.40 -57.39 -18.62
N VAL A 12 -8.22 -57.00 -19.89
CA VAL A 12 -7.32 -55.93 -20.29
C VAL A 12 -7.83 -54.64 -19.64
N VAL A 13 -7.11 -54.15 -18.63
CA VAL A 13 -7.32 -52.82 -18.07
C VAL A 13 -6.95 -51.82 -19.17
N GLU A 14 -7.95 -51.25 -19.83
CA GLU A 14 -7.75 -50.04 -20.62
C GLU A 14 -7.17 -48.96 -19.70
N LYS A 15 -5.89 -48.64 -19.90
CA LYS A 15 -5.28 -47.43 -19.34
C LYS A 15 -5.99 -46.25 -19.98
N SER A 16 -7.00 -45.71 -19.28
CA SER A 16 -7.58 -44.42 -19.63
C SER A 16 -6.46 -43.37 -19.61
N ASN A 17 -6.16 -42.78 -20.77
CA ASN A 17 -5.31 -41.60 -20.86
C ASN A 17 -5.77 -40.55 -19.82
N PRO A 18 -4.86 -39.93 -19.05
CA PRO A 18 -5.25 -38.86 -18.13
C PRO A 18 -5.56 -37.61 -18.96
N ALA A 19 -6.74 -37.55 -19.56
CA ALA A 19 -7.24 -36.33 -20.16
C ALA A 19 -7.18 -35.23 -19.08
N LEU A 20 -6.48 -34.13 -19.36
CA LEU A 20 -6.38 -33.00 -18.44
C LEU A 20 -7.79 -32.60 -18.00
N ASN A 21 -8.02 -32.54 -16.68
CA ASN A 21 -9.31 -32.09 -16.16
C ASN A 21 -9.59 -30.66 -16.70
N PRO A 22 -10.74 -30.42 -17.37
CA PRO A 22 -11.06 -29.12 -17.98
C PRO A 22 -11.01 -27.95 -16.98
N ALA A 23 -11.14 -28.24 -15.68
CA ALA A 23 -10.90 -27.29 -14.60
C ALA A 23 -9.54 -26.60 -14.71
N TYR A 24 -8.49 -27.40 -14.89
CA TYR A 24 -7.11 -26.90 -14.90
C TYR A 24 -6.81 -26.09 -16.16
N ILE A 25 -7.47 -26.41 -17.28
CA ILE A 25 -7.37 -25.63 -18.52
C ILE A 25 -8.00 -24.24 -18.33
N ILE A 26 -9.20 -24.17 -17.76
CA ILE A 26 -9.89 -22.89 -17.54
C ILE A 26 -9.14 -22.05 -16.49
N ILE A 27 -8.69 -22.66 -15.39
CA ILE A 27 -7.86 -21.95 -14.39
C ILE A 27 -6.56 -21.47 -15.03
N GLY A 28 -5.89 -22.30 -15.84
CA GLY A 28 -4.70 -21.91 -16.58
C GLY A 28 -4.94 -20.69 -17.47
N LEU A 29 -6.06 -20.67 -18.20
CA LEU A 29 -6.46 -19.51 -19.01
C LEU A 29 -6.71 -18.26 -18.16
N LEU A 30 -7.44 -18.39 -17.04
CA LEU A 30 -7.68 -17.26 -16.12
C LEU A 30 -6.38 -16.74 -15.50
N CYS A 31 -5.43 -17.63 -15.17
CA CYS A 31 -4.11 -17.24 -14.71
C CYS A 31 -3.32 -16.49 -15.78
N VAL A 32 -3.39 -16.92 -17.05
CA VAL A 32 -2.76 -16.20 -18.18
C VAL A 32 -3.39 -14.81 -18.35
N ILE A 33 -4.71 -14.70 -18.27
CA ILE A 33 -5.41 -13.41 -18.32
C ILE A 33 -4.99 -12.53 -17.15
N PHE A 34 -4.96 -13.06 -15.93
CA PHE A 34 -4.50 -12.34 -14.74
C PHE A 34 -3.08 -11.79 -14.91
N ILE A 35 -2.15 -12.63 -15.38
CA ILE A 35 -0.77 -12.24 -15.64
C ILE A 35 -0.72 -11.10 -16.69
N TYR A 36 -1.49 -11.22 -17.77
CA TYR A 36 -1.60 -10.17 -18.78
C TYR A 36 -2.12 -8.84 -18.20
N LEU A 37 -3.14 -8.88 -17.35
CA LEU A 37 -3.66 -7.69 -16.66
C LEU A 37 -2.63 -7.08 -15.70
N CYS A 38 -1.85 -7.89 -15.00
CA CYS A 38 -0.74 -7.43 -14.15
C CYS A 38 0.35 -6.73 -14.99
N PHE A 39 0.69 -7.27 -16.16
CA PHE A 39 1.66 -6.64 -17.06
C PHE A 39 1.19 -5.29 -17.58
N ASN A 40 -0.10 -5.15 -17.91
CA ASN A 40 -0.68 -3.87 -18.34
C ASN A 40 -0.75 -2.83 -17.23
N THR A 41 -0.66 -3.25 -15.97
CA THR A 41 -0.71 -2.38 -14.78
C THR A 41 0.63 -2.38 -14.06
N ARG A 42 1.75 -2.61 -14.76
CA ARG A 42 3.06 -2.75 -14.13
C ARG A 42 3.52 -1.43 -13.48
N PHE A 43 3.71 -1.47 -12.17
CA PHE A 43 4.37 -0.44 -11.36
C PHE A 43 5.08 -1.11 -10.16
N VAL A 44 5.85 -0.34 -9.41
CA VAL A 44 6.37 -0.73 -8.10
C VAL A 44 5.94 0.33 -7.12
N GLN A 45 5.40 -0.06 -5.97
CA GLN A 45 4.98 0.90 -4.95
C GLN A 45 6.20 1.54 -4.27
N ASP A 46 6.17 2.86 -4.04
CA ASP A 46 7.27 3.56 -3.34
C ASP A 46 7.62 2.89 -1.99
N ASP A 47 6.61 2.56 -1.18
CA ASP A 47 6.77 1.85 0.11
C ASP A 47 7.58 0.54 0.01
N ALA A 48 7.55 -0.16 -1.14
CA ALA A 48 8.29 -1.40 -1.31
C ALA A 48 9.81 -1.17 -1.22
N PHE A 49 10.27 0.00 -1.65
CA PHE A 49 11.69 0.37 -1.64
C PHE A 49 12.24 0.56 -0.21
N ILE A 50 11.40 0.85 0.79
CA ILE A 50 11.81 0.80 2.19
C ILE A 50 12.29 -0.61 2.53
N THR A 51 11.50 -1.63 2.18
CA THR A 51 11.88 -3.04 2.39
C THR A 51 13.14 -3.38 1.59
N PHE A 52 13.26 -2.88 0.36
CA PHE A 52 14.45 -3.16 -0.46
C PHE A 52 15.73 -2.58 0.15
N ARG A 53 15.67 -1.38 0.76
CA ARG A 53 16.81 -0.80 1.49
C ARG A 53 17.19 -1.63 2.71
N TYR A 54 16.22 -2.15 3.46
CA TYR A 54 16.51 -3.12 4.55
C TYR A 54 17.16 -4.40 4.04
N VAL A 55 16.68 -4.95 2.92
CA VAL A 55 17.26 -6.16 2.30
C VAL A 55 18.70 -5.92 1.90
N GLU A 56 18.98 -4.78 1.26
CA GLU A 56 20.30 -4.34 0.84
C GLU A 56 21.27 -4.22 2.02
N ASN A 57 20.86 -3.55 3.10
CA ASN A 57 21.64 -3.45 4.34
C ASN A 57 21.91 -4.82 4.97
N PHE A 58 20.89 -5.68 5.02
CA PHE A 58 21.02 -7.01 5.63
C PHE A 58 21.98 -7.91 4.85
N VAL A 59 21.86 -7.95 3.52
CA VAL A 59 22.73 -8.74 2.64
C VAL A 59 24.17 -8.20 2.64
N SER A 60 24.35 -6.89 2.83
CA SER A 60 25.67 -6.24 2.94
C SER A 60 26.31 -6.38 4.33
N GLY A 61 25.62 -6.98 5.31
CA GLY A 61 26.15 -7.20 6.67
C GLY A 61 25.97 -6.03 7.64
N HIS A 62 25.24 -4.98 7.26
CA HIS A 62 24.94 -3.84 8.14
C HIS A 62 23.82 -4.14 9.15
N GLY A 63 23.12 -5.26 8.98
CA GLY A 63 22.01 -5.69 9.83
C GLY A 63 20.63 -5.33 9.27
N LEU A 64 19.57 -5.64 10.02
CA LEU A 64 18.18 -5.36 9.64
C LEU A 64 17.83 -3.91 10.01
N VAL A 65 18.46 -2.96 9.32
CA VAL A 65 18.37 -1.53 9.60
C VAL A 65 18.07 -0.73 8.33
N PHE A 66 17.46 0.44 8.48
CA PHE A 66 17.21 1.36 7.35
C PHE A 66 18.42 2.26 7.09
N ASN A 67 18.97 2.85 8.15
CA ASN A 67 20.27 3.51 8.15
C ASN A 67 21.26 2.66 8.94
N GLU A 68 22.48 2.53 8.44
CA GLU A 68 23.55 1.84 9.15
C GLU A 68 23.76 2.44 10.56
N GLY A 69 23.82 1.58 11.57
CA GLY A 69 23.97 1.98 12.97
C GLY A 69 22.67 2.32 13.71
N GLU A 70 21.55 2.55 13.00
CA GLU A 70 20.26 2.89 13.60
C GLU A 70 19.33 1.66 13.64
N ARG A 71 19.21 1.01 14.81
CA ARG A 71 18.37 -0.18 14.98
C ARG A 71 16.90 0.16 15.15
N VAL A 72 16.26 0.54 14.06
CA VAL A 72 14.82 0.85 14.01
C VAL A 72 14.07 -0.15 13.15
N GLU A 73 12.95 -0.68 13.64
CA GLU A 73 12.10 -1.63 12.91
C GLU A 73 11.04 -0.89 12.08
N GLY A 74 11.44 -0.41 10.91
CA GLY A 74 10.59 0.33 9.97
C GLY A 74 9.86 -0.53 8.94
N TYR A 75 9.72 -1.83 9.19
CA TYR A 75 9.00 -2.77 8.34
C TYR A 75 8.00 -3.58 9.15
N THR A 76 6.95 -4.09 8.49
CA THR A 76 5.94 -4.99 9.08
C THR A 76 5.76 -6.26 8.25
N ASN A 77 6.76 -6.61 7.45
CA ASN A 77 6.74 -7.69 6.48
C ASN A 77 7.98 -8.59 6.57
N PHE A 78 8.36 -8.96 7.79
CA PHE A 78 9.59 -9.70 8.08
C PHE A 78 9.83 -10.93 7.19
N LEU A 79 8.82 -11.77 6.98
CA LEU A 79 8.98 -12.94 6.11
C LEU A 79 9.25 -12.56 4.64
N TRP A 80 8.64 -11.48 4.16
CA TRP A 80 8.86 -10.97 2.80
C TRP A 80 10.27 -10.41 2.65
N LEU A 81 10.73 -9.64 3.63
CA LEU A 81 12.11 -9.15 3.70
C LEU A 81 13.08 -10.32 3.62
N LEU A 82 12.94 -11.33 4.48
CA LEU A 82 13.83 -12.50 4.48
C LEU A 82 13.81 -13.26 3.14
N LEU A 83 12.63 -13.43 2.54
CA LEU A 83 12.51 -14.07 1.23
C LEU A 83 13.28 -13.29 0.16
N LEU A 84 13.10 -11.97 0.11
CA LEU A 84 13.82 -11.11 -0.84
C LEU A 84 15.33 -11.09 -0.57
N SER A 85 15.76 -11.14 0.69
CA SER A 85 17.18 -11.24 1.05
C SER A 85 17.84 -12.49 0.51
N ILE A 86 17.15 -13.64 0.46
CA ILE A 86 17.68 -14.86 -0.16
C ILE A 86 18.01 -14.61 -1.65
N PHE A 87 17.08 -14.01 -2.39
CA PHE A 87 17.29 -13.75 -3.82
C PHE A 87 18.29 -12.62 -4.08
N SER A 88 18.31 -11.60 -3.23
CA SER A 88 19.31 -10.53 -3.29
C SER A 88 20.72 -11.05 -3.00
N PHE A 89 20.88 -11.99 -2.06
CA PHE A 89 22.15 -12.69 -1.82
C PHE A 89 22.61 -13.50 -3.06
N LEU A 90 21.66 -14.06 -3.82
CA LEU A 90 21.91 -14.69 -5.12
C LEU A 90 22.15 -13.68 -6.27
N LYS A 91 22.28 -12.39 -5.96
CA LYS A 91 22.51 -11.28 -6.90
C LYS A 91 21.42 -11.11 -7.95
N LEU A 92 20.19 -11.55 -7.66
CA LEU A 92 19.04 -11.26 -8.52
C LEU A 92 18.56 -9.82 -8.30
N ASN A 93 18.02 -9.22 -9.36
CA ASN A 93 17.46 -7.88 -9.28
C ASN A 93 16.22 -7.87 -8.35
N ILE A 94 16.35 -7.23 -7.19
CA ILE A 94 15.34 -7.26 -6.13
C ILE A 94 13.97 -6.75 -6.58
N ILE A 95 13.94 -5.71 -7.42
CA ILE A 95 12.71 -5.10 -7.91
C ILE A 95 11.94 -6.10 -8.79
N ASN A 96 12.60 -6.68 -9.79
CA ASN A 96 11.99 -7.68 -10.66
C ASN A 96 11.59 -8.93 -9.87
N THR A 97 12.45 -9.40 -8.96
CA THR A 97 12.15 -10.54 -8.09
C THR A 97 10.89 -10.30 -7.27
N ALA A 98 10.76 -9.13 -6.64
CA ALA A 98 9.59 -8.77 -5.85
C ALA A 98 8.30 -8.76 -6.71
N GLN A 99 8.34 -8.19 -7.92
CA GLN A 99 7.20 -8.21 -8.84
C GLN A 99 6.82 -9.63 -9.27
N TYR A 100 7.79 -10.45 -9.70
CA TYR A 100 7.53 -11.81 -10.17
C TYR A 100 7.00 -12.72 -9.05
N LEU A 101 7.56 -12.62 -7.85
CA LEU A 101 7.03 -13.34 -6.69
C LEU A 101 5.62 -12.88 -6.33
N SER A 102 5.35 -11.57 -6.39
CA SER A 102 4.01 -11.04 -6.10
C SER A 102 2.96 -11.57 -7.09
N VAL A 103 3.29 -11.61 -8.39
CA VAL A 103 2.42 -12.18 -9.43
C VAL A 103 2.28 -13.69 -9.27
N LEU A 104 3.36 -14.41 -8.94
CA LEU A 104 3.33 -15.85 -8.65
C LEU A 104 2.37 -16.17 -7.49
N PHE A 105 2.45 -15.43 -6.38
CA PHE A 105 1.50 -15.59 -5.29
C PHE A 105 0.06 -15.20 -5.69
N GLY A 106 -0.11 -14.24 -6.61
CA GLY A 106 -1.38 -13.96 -7.27
C GLY A 106 -1.98 -15.18 -7.97
N VAL A 107 -1.18 -15.91 -8.75
CA VAL A 107 -1.58 -17.18 -9.38
C VAL A 107 -1.95 -18.22 -8.33
N VAL A 108 -1.16 -18.34 -7.25
CA VAL A 108 -1.45 -19.25 -6.13
C VAL A 108 -2.80 -18.90 -5.47
N ILE A 109 -3.13 -17.62 -5.31
CA ILE A 109 -4.43 -17.17 -4.79
C ILE A 109 -5.57 -17.66 -5.67
N LEU A 110 -5.48 -17.54 -7.00
CA LEU A 110 -6.52 -18.01 -7.91
C LEU A 110 -6.74 -19.53 -7.75
N ILE A 111 -5.66 -20.30 -7.65
CA ILE A 111 -5.70 -21.75 -7.46
C ILE A 111 -6.32 -22.11 -6.10
N ILE A 112 -5.86 -21.51 -5.00
CA ILE A 112 -6.38 -21.80 -3.66
C ILE A 112 -7.84 -21.37 -3.54
N THR A 113 -8.25 -20.27 -4.18
CA THR A 113 -9.65 -19.82 -4.24
C THR A 113 -10.56 -20.89 -4.85
N TYR A 114 -10.14 -21.48 -5.98
CA TYR A 114 -10.84 -22.62 -6.58
C TYR A 114 -10.90 -23.82 -5.63
N LEU A 115 -9.77 -24.16 -4.99
CA LEU A 115 -9.70 -25.30 -4.07
C LEU A 115 -10.64 -25.12 -2.88
N ILE A 116 -10.64 -23.95 -2.22
CA ILE A 116 -11.58 -23.62 -1.14
C ILE A 116 -13.02 -23.69 -1.64
N SER A 117 -13.33 -23.09 -2.79
CA SER A 117 -14.65 -23.15 -3.39
C SER A 117 -15.11 -24.60 -3.58
N SER A 118 -14.24 -25.48 -4.08
CA SER A 118 -14.55 -26.89 -4.31
C SER A 118 -14.78 -27.72 -3.03
N LEU A 119 -14.20 -27.32 -1.90
CA LEU A 119 -14.45 -27.97 -0.60
C LEU A 119 -15.85 -27.69 -0.06
N ILE A 120 -16.45 -26.56 -0.43
CA ILE A 120 -17.78 -26.18 0.05
C ILE A 120 -18.83 -26.91 -0.81
N PRO A 121 -19.61 -27.84 -0.22
CA PRO A 121 -20.53 -28.68 -0.97
C PRO A 121 -21.64 -27.87 -1.61
N VAL A 122 -21.89 -28.07 -2.90
CA VAL A 122 -22.94 -27.37 -3.64
C VAL A 122 -24.31 -28.06 -3.46
N GLU A 123 -24.38 -29.30 -2.98
CA GLU A 123 -25.63 -30.01 -2.72
C GLU A 123 -25.55 -30.81 -1.41
N SER A 124 -26.71 -31.07 -0.77
CA SER A 124 -26.76 -31.92 0.42
C SER A 124 -26.40 -33.37 0.06
N ALA A 125 -25.55 -33.99 0.88
CA ALA A 125 -25.20 -35.41 0.75
C ALA A 125 -26.44 -36.33 0.79
N GLU A 126 -27.48 -35.97 1.54
CA GLU A 126 -28.74 -36.74 1.64
C GLU A 126 -29.61 -36.61 0.39
N LYS A 127 -29.65 -35.42 -0.25
CA LYS A 127 -30.40 -35.21 -1.50
C LYS A 127 -29.67 -35.78 -2.73
N SER A 128 -28.34 -35.89 -2.69
CA SER A 128 -27.53 -36.45 -3.78
C SER A 128 -27.80 -37.93 -4.06
N LYS A 129 -28.45 -38.65 -3.12
CA LYS A 129 -28.91 -40.04 -3.29
C LYS A 129 -30.19 -40.19 -4.15
N ARG A 130 -30.94 -39.11 -4.43
CA ARG A 130 -32.11 -39.15 -5.33
C ARG A 130 -31.67 -38.85 -6.77
N LEU A 131 -31.86 -39.82 -7.68
CA LEU A 131 -31.25 -39.87 -9.02
C LEU A 131 -31.60 -38.65 -9.93
N ASN A 132 -32.74 -38.00 -9.72
CA ASN A 132 -33.25 -36.94 -10.61
C ASN A 132 -32.86 -35.50 -10.21
N SER A 133 -32.13 -35.27 -9.11
CA SER A 133 -31.78 -33.91 -8.64
C SER A 133 -30.27 -33.62 -8.56
N LYS A 134 -29.42 -34.51 -9.08
CA LYS A 134 -27.97 -34.38 -8.97
C LYS A 134 -27.44 -33.33 -9.95
N ILE A 135 -26.66 -32.37 -9.44
CA ILE A 135 -25.90 -31.45 -10.30
C ILE A 135 -24.80 -32.27 -10.97
N ASN A 136 -24.66 -32.16 -12.29
CA ASN A 136 -23.62 -32.87 -13.01
C ASN A 136 -22.23 -32.30 -12.63
N GLU A 137 -21.16 -33.07 -12.81
CA GLU A 137 -19.82 -32.65 -12.40
C GLU A 137 -19.29 -31.46 -13.22
N ARG A 138 -19.77 -31.28 -14.46
CA ARG A 138 -19.41 -30.13 -15.31
C ARG A 138 -19.95 -28.81 -14.75
N ASP A 139 -21.20 -28.79 -14.33
CA ASP A 139 -21.86 -27.61 -13.77
C ASP A 139 -21.29 -27.29 -12.38
N LYS A 140 -21.00 -28.31 -11.55
CA LYS A 140 -20.28 -28.13 -10.28
C LYS A 140 -18.93 -27.47 -10.51
N LEU A 141 -18.20 -27.93 -11.52
CA LEU A 141 -16.92 -27.36 -11.90
C LEU A 141 -17.07 -25.87 -12.27
N VAL A 142 -17.99 -25.54 -13.19
CA VAL A 142 -18.23 -24.15 -13.61
C VAL A 142 -18.61 -23.26 -12.43
N LEU A 143 -19.52 -23.70 -11.57
CA LEU A 143 -19.94 -22.95 -10.38
C LEU A 143 -18.78 -22.70 -9.40
N ASN A 144 -17.88 -23.67 -9.25
CA ASN A 144 -16.71 -23.51 -8.39
C ASN A 144 -15.62 -22.60 -9.00
N LEU A 145 -15.65 -22.36 -10.32
CA LEU A 145 -14.74 -21.44 -11.02
C LEU A 145 -15.20 -19.98 -10.99
N LEU A 146 -16.49 -19.70 -10.74
CA LEU A 146 -17.01 -18.33 -10.71
C LEU A 146 -16.26 -17.39 -9.74
N PRO A 147 -15.90 -17.81 -8.50
CA PRO A 147 -15.10 -16.96 -7.61
C PRO A 147 -13.73 -16.58 -8.20
N VAL A 148 -13.11 -17.48 -8.97
CA VAL A 148 -11.82 -17.23 -9.65
C VAL A 148 -12.02 -16.22 -10.78
N LEU A 149 -13.12 -16.34 -11.53
CA LEU A 149 -13.48 -15.37 -12.57
C LEU A 149 -13.66 -13.97 -11.99
N PHE A 150 -14.44 -13.82 -10.92
CA PHE A 150 -14.63 -12.52 -10.26
C PHE A 150 -13.30 -11.93 -9.76
N LEU A 151 -12.43 -12.76 -9.20
CA LEU A 151 -11.15 -12.33 -8.67
C LEU A 151 -10.15 -11.94 -9.77
N THR A 152 -10.12 -12.67 -10.89
CA THR A 152 -9.21 -12.41 -12.03
C THR A 152 -9.41 -11.00 -12.61
N PHE A 153 -10.63 -10.49 -12.56
CA PHE A 153 -10.99 -9.17 -13.08
C PHE A 153 -11.26 -8.15 -11.97
N LEU A 154 -10.91 -8.47 -10.71
CA LEU A 154 -10.90 -7.51 -9.63
C LEU A 154 -9.70 -6.58 -9.84
N GLY A 155 -9.93 -5.38 -10.38
CA GLY A 155 -8.87 -4.43 -10.73
C GLY A 155 -7.90 -4.11 -9.58
N ALA A 156 -8.40 -3.99 -8.35
CA ALA A 156 -7.59 -3.85 -7.14
C ALA A 156 -6.62 -5.03 -6.93
N PHE A 157 -7.06 -6.27 -7.19
CA PHE A 157 -6.19 -7.45 -7.07
C PHE A 157 -5.08 -7.43 -8.11
N ASN A 158 -5.40 -7.08 -9.36
CA ASN A 158 -4.42 -7.01 -10.46
C ASN A 158 -3.35 -5.94 -10.19
N TYR A 159 -3.78 -4.74 -9.76
CA TYR A 159 -2.90 -3.63 -9.41
C TYR A 159 -1.94 -4.04 -8.27
N TRP A 160 -2.47 -4.53 -7.15
CA TRP A 160 -1.62 -4.85 -6.01
C TRP A 160 -0.75 -6.10 -6.19
N ALA A 161 -1.11 -6.99 -7.13
CA ALA A 161 -0.32 -8.18 -7.43
C ALA A 161 1.01 -7.92 -8.13
N VAL A 162 1.20 -6.74 -8.74
CA VAL A 162 2.46 -6.36 -9.40
C VAL A 162 3.25 -5.29 -8.62
N SER A 163 2.70 -4.79 -7.50
CA SER A 163 3.26 -3.69 -6.70
C SER A 163 4.65 -3.94 -6.08
N GLY A 164 5.10 -5.20 -6.00
CA GLY A 164 6.34 -5.58 -5.29
C GLY A 164 6.19 -5.68 -3.75
N MET A 165 4.98 -5.47 -3.23
CA MET A 165 4.67 -5.64 -1.80
C MET A 165 4.24 -7.06 -1.46
N GLU A 166 4.27 -7.41 -0.18
CA GLU A 166 3.94 -8.74 0.35
C GLU A 166 2.45 -9.14 0.27
N SER A 167 1.58 -8.24 -0.20
CA SER A 167 0.11 -8.37 -0.11
C SER A 167 -0.43 -9.69 -0.69
N THR A 168 0.09 -10.14 -1.83
CA THR A 168 -0.33 -11.42 -2.44
C THR A 168 0.26 -12.63 -1.72
N MET A 169 1.51 -12.55 -1.24
CA MET A 169 2.06 -13.61 -0.39
C MET A 169 1.24 -13.80 0.88
N PHE A 170 0.93 -12.69 1.56
CA PHE A 170 0.07 -12.71 2.74
C PHE A 170 -1.29 -13.34 2.43
N THR A 171 -1.94 -12.91 1.34
CA THR A 171 -3.26 -13.44 0.95
C THR A 171 -3.18 -14.93 0.59
N ALA A 172 -2.12 -15.40 -0.07
CA ALA A 172 -1.93 -16.81 -0.36
C ALA A 172 -1.81 -17.65 0.93
N LEU A 173 -1.01 -17.20 1.91
CA LEU A 173 -0.83 -17.85 3.21
C LEU A 173 -2.12 -17.81 4.06
N PHE A 174 -2.84 -16.69 4.02
CA PHE A 174 -4.14 -16.50 4.63
C PHE A 174 -5.16 -17.51 4.09
N LEU A 175 -5.28 -17.62 2.76
CA LEU A 175 -6.19 -18.57 2.13
C LEU A 175 -5.76 -20.03 2.34
N ALA A 176 -4.46 -20.32 2.35
CA ALA A 176 -3.95 -21.65 2.69
C ALA A 176 -4.41 -22.07 4.09
N THR A 177 -4.36 -21.15 5.06
CA THR A 177 -4.87 -21.37 6.42
C THR A 177 -6.38 -21.72 6.40
N VAL A 178 -7.20 -20.93 5.69
CA VAL A 178 -8.64 -21.19 5.54
C VAL A 178 -8.92 -22.52 4.85
N TYR A 179 -8.15 -22.87 3.81
CA TYR A 179 -8.28 -24.13 3.08
C TYR A 179 -8.06 -25.35 3.99
N TYR A 180 -6.96 -25.37 4.74
CA TYR A 180 -6.67 -26.49 5.65
C TYR A 180 -7.62 -26.52 6.85
N TYR A 181 -8.07 -25.35 7.31
CA TYR A 181 -9.12 -25.26 8.34
C TYR A 181 -10.42 -25.92 7.87
N PHE A 182 -10.88 -25.65 6.65
CA PHE A 182 -12.08 -26.30 6.10
C PHE A 182 -11.93 -27.81 5.94
N LYS A 183 -10.73 -28.29 5.60
CA LYS A 183 -10.47 -29.72 5.41
C LYS A 183 -10.54 -30.53 6.72
N THR A 184 -10.14 -29.96 7.85
CA THR A 184 -9.85 -30.74 9.07
C THR A 184 -10.64 -30.31 10.30
N ALA A 185 -10.88 -29.00 10.49
CA ALA A 185 -11.41 -28.46 11.74
C ALA A 185 -12.85 -28.89 12.06
N LYS A 186 -13.64 -29.27 11.04
CA LYS A 186 -14.99 -29.80 11.22
C LYS A 186 -15.03 -31.08 12.08
N SER A 187 -13.92 -31.83 12.12
CA SER A 187 -13.76 -33.03 12.96
C SER A 187 -13.29 -32.75 14.39
N GLY A 188 -13.13 -31.48 14.77
CA GLY A 188 -12.61 -31.05 16.07
C GLY A 188 -11.09 -31.17 16.22
N LYS A 189 -10.36 -31.42 15.12
CA LYS A 189 -8.89 -31.50 15.10
C LYS A 189 -8.30 -30.45 14.18
N LEU A 190 -7.23 -29.80 14.62
CA LEU A 190 -6.45 -28.88 13.82
C LEU A 190 -5.28 -29.60 13.13
N ASP A 191 -5.06 -29.29 11.85
CA ASP A 191 -3.90 -29.76 11.07
C ASP A 191 -2.68 -28.85 11.34
N ILE A 192 -1.48 -29.43 11.40
CA ILE A 192 -0.21 -28.70 11.55
C ILE A 192 -0.01 -27.62 10.50
N LYS A 193 -0.52 -27.84 9.29
CA LYS A 193 -0.44 -26.88 8.19
C LYS A 193 -1.20 -25.59 8.52
N ILE A 194 -2.29 -25.65 9.29
CA ILE A 194 -3.00 -24.45 9.75
C ILE A 194 -2.05 -23.58 10.57
N SER A 195 -1.37 -24.16 11.57
CA SER A 195 -0.43 -23.44 12.44
C SER A 195 0.77 -22.89 11.68
N ILE A 196 1.33 -23.66 10.73
CA ILE A 196 2.45 -23.22 9.90
C ILE A 196 2.05 -22.04 9.01
N PHE A 197 0.97 -22.17 8.23
CA PHE A 197 0.55 -21.09 7.32
C PHE A 197 0.13 -19.83 8.08
N LEU A 198 -0.47 -19.99 9.26
CA LEU A 198 -0.86 -18.88 10.11
C LEU A 198 0.36 -18.18 10.74
N LEU A 199 1.39 -18.93 11.15
CA LEU A 199 2.66 -18.37 11.59
C LEU A 199 3.30 -17.57 10.47
N LEU A 200 3.42 -18.17 9.27
CA LEU A 200 4.00 -17.49 8.11
C LEU A 200 3.20 -16.25 7.72
N ALA A 201 1.86 -16.31 7.74
CA ALA A 201 1.00 -15.15 7.49
C ALA A 201 1.25 -14.04 8.52
N SER A 202 1.40 -14.40 9.80
CA SER A 202 1.65 -13.45 10.90
C SER A 202 3.03 -12.81 10.85
N LEU A 203 4.04 -13.52 10.32
CA LEU A 203 5.37 -12.97 10.04
C LEU A 203 5.40 -12.14 8.76
N THR A 204 4.40 -12.29 7.90
CA THR A 204 4.27 -11.49 6.67
C THR A 204 3.53 -10.18 6.94
N ARG A 205 2.49 -10.21 7.77
CA ARG A 205 1.70 -9.03 8.14
C ARG A 205 1.00 -9.21 9.50
N PRO A 206 0.77 -8.14 10.28
CA PRO A 206 0.12 -8.21 11.58
C PRO A 206 -1.32 -8.76 11.53
N GLU A 207 -2.03 -8.60 10.41
CA GLU A 207 -3.37 -9.15 10.21
C GLU A 207 -3.41 -10.69 10.26
N GLY A 208 -2.27 -11.38 10.18
CA GLY A 208 -2.17 -12.82 10.45
C GLY A 208 -2.51 -13.19 11.90
N LEU A 209 -2.12 -12.34 12.87
CA LEU A 209 -2.49 -12.52 14.27
C LEU A 209 -3.99 -12.31 14.47
N TYR A 210 -4.57 -11.38 13.71
CA TYR A 210 -6.01 -11.15 13.69
C TYR A 210 -6.75 -12.38 13.14
N LEU A 211 -6.28 -12.97 12.04
CA LEU A 211 -6.83 -14.22 11.51
C LEU A 211 -6.76 -15.35 12.55
N PHE A 212 -5.68 -15.46 13.32
CA PHE A 212 -5.57 -16.46 14.39
C PHE A 212 -6.69 -16.32 15.41
N GLY A 213 -6.95 -15.11 15.89
CA GLY A 213 -8.06 -14.83 16.81
C GLY A 213 -9.41 -15.25 16.24
N LEU A 214 -9.67 -14.96 14.96
CA LEU A 214 -10.92 -15.31 14.29
C LEU A 214 -11.08 -16.82 14.06
N ILE A 215 -10.01 -17.51 13.68
CA ILE A 215 -9.99 -18.98 13.53
C ILE A 215 -10.23 -19.64 14.89
N LEU A 216 -9.57 -19.17 15.94
CA LEU A 216 -9.75 -19.67 17.30
C LEU A 216 -11.19 -19.44 17.79
N MET A 217 -11.73 -18.25 17.60
CA MET A 217 -13.11 -17.91 17.95
C MET A 217 -14.11 -18.81 17.22
N HIS A 218 -13.94 -19.00 15.91
CA HIS A 218 -14.81 -19.88 15.13
C HIS A 218 -14.65 -21.35 15.55
N PHE A 219 -13.43 -21.81 15.81
CA PHE A 219 -13.15 -23.18 16.24
C PHE A 219 -13.81 -23.49 17.58
N ILE A 220 -13.62 -22.62 18.58
CA ILE A 220 -14.25 -22.76 19.90
C ILE A 220 -15.78 -22.69 19.77
N GLY A 221 -16.30 -21.67 19.09
CA GLY A 221 -17.74 -21.47 18.94
C GLY A 221 -18.43 -22.63 18.21
N TYR A 222 -17.84 -23.14 17.12
CA TYR A 222 -18.40 -24.24 16.36
C TYR A 222 -18.39 -25.56 17.16
N ASN A 223 -17.28 -25.87 17.84
CA ASN A 223 -17.20 -27.08 18.66
C ASN A 223 -18.14 -26.99 19.88
N TYR A 224 -18.26 -25.81 20.52
CA TYR A 224 -19.24 -25.60 21.58
C TYR A 224 -20.66 -25.87 21.10
N ILE A 225 -21.09 -25.25 19.98
CA ILE A 225 -22.44 -25.46 19.44
C ILE A 225 -22.68 -26.93 19.05
N THR A 226 -21.66 -27.61 18.53
CA THR A 226 -21.76 -28.99 18.05
C THR A 226 -21.84 -29.99 19.20
N TYR A 227 -21.06 -29.80 20.26
CA TYR A 227 -20.89 -30.77 21.35
C TYR A 227 -21.55 -30.35 22.66
N LYS A 228 -22.24 -29.19 22.74
CA LYS A 228 -22.89 -28.73 23.99
C LYS A 228 -23.89 -29.74 24.58
N SER A 229 -24.54 -30.55 23.74
CA SER A 229 -25.46 -31.60 24.20
C SER A 229 -24.76 -32.76 24.92
N GLU A 230 -23.46 -32.92 24.71
CA GLU A 230 -22.63 -33.96 25.35
C GLU A 230 -22.01 -33.47 26.67
N GLY A 231 -22.27 -32.22 27.07
CA GLY A 231 -21.82 -31.61 28.32
C GLY A 231 -20.47 -30.88 28.22
N THR A 232 -20.21 -30.00 29.20
CA THR A 232 -19.04 -29.09 29.19
C THR A 232 -17.70 -29.81 29.13
N LYS A 233 -17.57 -30.98 29.79
CA LYS A 233 -16.34 -31.78 29.77
C LYS A 233 -15.98 -32.30 28.36
N ALA A 234 -16.98 -32.67 27.56
CA ALA A 234 -16.78 -33.14 26.19
C ALA A 234 -16.34 -32.01 25.25
N VAL A 235 -16.91 -30.81 25.42
CA VAL A 235 -16.50 -29.61 24.67
C VAL A 235 -15.04 -29.26 24.98
N VAL A 236 -14.68 -29.18 26.27
CA VAL A 236 -13.33 -28.84 26.71
C VAL A 236 -12.31 -29.86 26.23
N SER A 237 -12.60 -31.16 26.33
CA SER A 237 -11.66 -32.21 25.89
C SER A 237 -11.42 -32.22 24.38
N LYS A 238 -12.42 -31.82 23.58
CA LYS A 238 -12.25 -31.65 22.12
C LYS A 238 -11.45 -30.41 21.76
N ILE A 239 -11.73 -29.28 22.38
CA ILE A 239 -11.03 -28.03 22.07
C ILE A 239 -9.56 -28.13 22.51
N PHE A 240 -9.31 -28.60 23.73
CA PHE A 240 -7.99 -28.70 24.34
C PHE A 240 -7.41 -30.13 24.28
N SER A 241 -7.66 -30.83 23.18
CA SER A 241 -7.00 -32.12 22.94
C SER A 241 -5.48 -31.92 22.87
N LYS A 242 -4.71 -32.97 23.20
CA LYS A 242 -3.24 -32.92 23.15
C LYS A 242 -2.72 -32.47 21.77
N GLU A 243 -3.38 -32.92 20.71
CA GLU A 243 -3.05 -32.53 19.33
C GLU A 243 -3.32 -31.04 19.11
N ASN A 244 -4.48 -30.52 19.51
CA ASN A 244 -4.81 -29.11 19.32
C ASN A 244 -3.88 -28.19 20.12
N ILE A 245 -3.53 -28.56 21.36
CA ILE A 245 -2.55 -27.84 22.17
C ILE A 245 -1.18 -27.81 21.47
N LEU A 246 -0.73 -28.94 20.91
CA LEU A 246 0.50 -29.00 20.14
C LEU A 246 0.43 -28.08 18.91
N MET A 247 -0.70 -28.07 18.20
CA MET A 247 -0.88 -27.18 17.04
C MET A 247 -0.83 -25.71 17.45
N PHE A 248 -1.45 -25.32 18.57
CA PHE A 248 -1.31 -23.96 19.10
C PHE A 248 0.14 -23.65 19.50
N GLY A 249 0.84 -24.60 20.11
CA GLY A 249 2.26 -24.47 20.46
C GLY A 249 3.16 -24.22 19.25
N ILE A 250 2.93 -24.91 18.12
CA ILE A 250 3.67 -24.72 16.86
C ILE A 250 3.51 -23.31 16.29
N PHE A 251 2.39 -22.64 16.57
CA PHE A 251 2.19 -21.24 16.20
C PHE A 251 2.77 -20.28 17.24
N VAL A 252 2.39 -20.45 18.52
CA VAL A 252 2.68 -19.49 19.60
C VAL A 252 4.17 -19.45 19.95
N VAL A 253 4.86 -20.60 20.01
CA VAL A 253 6.26 -20.66 20.46
C VAL A 253 7.20 -19.96 19.48
N PRO A 254 7.22 -20.27 18.17
CA PRO A 254 8.08 -19.54 17.23
C PRO A 254 7.74 -18.06 17.13
N LEU A 255 6.46 -17.71 17.22
CA LEU A 255 6.02 -16.32 17.23
C LEU A 255 6.58 -15.60 18.47
N ALA A 256 6.47 -16.19 19.66
CA ALA A 256 7.02 -15.62 20.89
C ALA A 256 8.55 -15.45 20.80
N LEU A 257 9.27 -16.43 20.24
CA LEU A 257 10.70 -16.31 19.97
C LEU A 257 11.03 -15.15 19.01
N TYR A 258 10.22 -14.97 17.96
CA TYR A 258 10.34 -13.83 17.06
C TYR A 258 10.12 -12.49 17.77
N PHE A 259 9.08 -12.38 18.61
CA PHE A 259 8.86 -11.17 19.42
C PHE A 259 10.01 -10.90 20.40
N LEU A 260 10.54 -11.93 21.06
CA LEU A 260 11.70 -11.81 21.94
C LEU A 260 12.94 -11.34 21.18
N PHE A 261 13.20 -11.90 19.99
CA PHE A 261 14.26 -11.43 19.11
C PHE A 261 14.09 -9.94 18.78
N ARG A 262 12.90 -9.52 18.34
CA ARG A 262 12.65 -8.11 17.99
C ARG A 262 12.88 -7.17 19.16
N ILE A 263 12.35 -7.50 20.33
CA ILE A 263 12.53 -6.69 21.55
C ILE A 263 14.02 -6.62 21.90
N SER A 264 14.75 -7.73 21.81
CA SER A 264 16.19 -7.76 22.08
C SER A 264 17.02 -6.98 21.05
N TYR A 265 16.57 -6.91 19.81
CA TYR A 265 17.31 -6.30 18.70
C TYR A 265 17.01 -4.79 18.54
N TYR A 266 15.73 -4.41 18.65
CA TYR A 266 15.24 -3.04 18.42
C TYR A 266 14.87 -2.28 19.69
N GLY A 267 14.70 -2.95 20.84
CA GLY A 267 14.37 -2.31 22.11
C GLY A 267 12.88 -1.96 22.33
N TYR A 268 12.01 -2.22 21.35
CA TYR A 268 10.57 -1.89 21.42
C TYR A 268 9.66 -3.12 21.26
N PRO A 269 8.47 -3.15 21.91
CA PRO A 269 7.54 -4.27 21.81
C PRO A 269 6.80 -4.35 20.46
N PHE A 270 6.68 -3.23 19.76
CA PHE A 270 5.99 -3.09 18.48
C PHE A 270 6.91 -2.44 17.45
N PRO A 271 6.67 -2.65 16.14
CA PRO A 271 7.51 -2.05 15.11
C PRO A 271 7.30 -0.53 15.07
N ASN A 272 8.28 0.22 14.62
CA ASN A 272 8.26 1.68 14.64
C ASN A 272 7.09 2.26 13.82
N THR A 273 6.76 1.59 12.71
CA THR A 273 5.59 1.88 11.86
C THR A 273 4.25 1.84 12.60
N TYR A 274 4.12 1.07 13.69
CA TYR A 274 2.92 1.07 14.54
C TYR A 274 2.79 2.43 15.23
N TYR A 275 3.83 2.87 15.95
CA TYR A 275 3.82 4.13 16.67
C TYR A 275 3.68 5.35 15.76
N ALA A 276 4.26 5.29 14.55
CA ALA A 276 4.12 6.34 13.54
C ALA A 276 2.67 6.51 13.02
N LYS A 277 1.91 5.41 12.92
CA LYS A 277 0.59 5.37 12.28
C LYS A 277 -0.58 5.36 13.27
N THR A 278 -0.33 5.18 14.56
CA THR A 278 -1.40 5.09 15.57
C THR A 278 -1.95 6.47 15.94
N GLY A 279 -3.25 6.66 15.68
CA GLY A 279 -4.05 7.76 16.22
C GLY A 279 -5.54 7.43 16.08
N PHE A 280 -6.34 7.65 17.13
CA PHE A 280 -7.80 7.47 17.07
C PHE A 280 -8.47 8.84 16.91
N SER A 281 -9.33 8.98 15.90
CA SER A 281 -10.16 10.18 15.73
C SER A 281 -11.42 9.86 14.95
N MET A 282 -12.46 10.68 15.13
CA MET A 282 -13.71 10.58 14.37
C MET A 282 -13.47 10.68 12.85
N VAL A 283 -12.42 11.41 12.43
CA VAL A 283 -12.02 11.53 11.03
C VAL A 283 -11.57 10.18 10.48
N TYR A 284 -10.79 9.39 11.22
CA TYR A 284 -10.38 8.05 10.77
C TYR A 284 -11.60 7.16 10.55
N PHE A 285 -12.57 7.19 11.46
CA PHE A 285 -13.78 6.40 11.30
C PHE A 285 -14.57 6.79 10.04
N GLN A 286 -14.72 8.09 9.76
CA GLN A 286 -15.38 8.58 8.55
C GLN A 286 -14.65 8.16 7.27
N THR A 287 -13.32 8.33 7.21
CA THR A 287 -12.53 7.90 6.05
C THR A 287 -12.56 6.38 5.88
N GLY A 288 -12.65 5.63 6.97
CA GLY A 288 -12.83 4.18 6.95
C GLY A 288 -14.16 3.77 6.32
N ILE A 289 -15.27 4.40 6.73
CA ILE A 289 -16.58 4.17 6.11
C ILE A 289 -16.55 4.51 4.62
N GLU A 290 -15.98 5.65 4.25
CA GLU A 290 -15.86 6.08 2.86
C GLU A 290 -15.06 5.07 2.04
N TYR A 291 -13.93 4.58 2.57
CA TYR A 291 -13.10 3.56 1.93
C TYR A 291 -13.87 2.26 1.69
N VAL A 292 -14.62 1.78 2.69
CA VAL A 292 -15.46 0.57 2.55
C VAL A 292 -16.59 0.80 1.54
N TRP A 293 -17.28 1.93 1.62
CA TRP A 293 -18.37 2.25 0.71
C TRP A 293 -17.90 2.34 -0.74
N ASN A 294 -16.77 2.98 -0.98
CA ASN A 294 -16.17 3.09 -2.30
C ASN A 294 -15.78 1.70 -2.84
N PHE A 295 -15.19 0.81 -2.02
CA PHE A 295 -14.96 -0.58 -2.43
C PHE A 295 -16.26 -1.32 -2.78
N PHE A 296 -17.31 -1.14 -1.97
CA PHE A 296 -18.60 -1.80 -2.17
C PHE A 296 -19.29 -1.33 -3.45
N LYS A 297 -19.22 -0.02 -3.73
CA LYS A 297 -19.70 0.60 -4.95
C LYS A 297 -18.93 0.08 -6.17
N SER A 298 -17.59 0.06 -6.10
CA SER A 298 -16.72 -0.32 -7.21
C SER A 298 -16.79 -1.81 -7.57
N TYR A 299 -16.91 -2.71 -6.60
CA TYR A 299 -16.74 -4.16 -6.86
C TYR A 299 -17.85 -5.07 -6.34
N LEU A 300 -18.69 -4.62 -5.41
CA LEU A 300 -19.66 -5.50 -4.73
C LEU A 300 -21.12 -5.16 -5.03
N LEU A 301 -21.40 -4.44 -6.13
CA LEU A 301 -22.75 -3.96 -6.49
C LEU A 301 -23.43 -3.23 -5.32
N PHE A 302 -22.77 -2.19 -4.80
CA PHE A 302 -23.23 -1.42 -3.63
C PHE A 302 -23.41 -2.28 -2.35
N GLY A 303 -22.63 -3.36 -2.22
CA GLY A 303 -22.65 -4.26 -1.07
C GLY A 303 -23.61 -5.45 -1.19
N VAL A 304 -24.38 -5.56 -2.27
CA VAL A 304 -25.28 -6.71 -2.48
C VAL A 304 -24.51 -8.04 -2.45
N ILE A 305 -23.35 -8.10 -3.12
CA ILE A 305 -22.49 -9.30 -3.16
C ILE A 305 -21.99 -9.67 -1.74
N PHE A 306 -21.78 -8.68 -0.88
CA PHE A 306 -21.34 -8.86 0.50
C PHE A 306 -22.45 -9.45 1.39
N VAL A 307 -23.70 -9.00 1.23
CA VAL A 307 -24.80 -9.39 2.12
C VAL A 307 -25.44 -10.73 1.73
N LEU A 308 -25.49 -11.07 0.45
CA LEU A 308 -26.18 -12.29 -0.01
C LEU A 308 -25.72 -13.59 0.68
N PRO A 309 -24.43 -13.85 0.93
CA PRO A 309 -23.98 -15.07 1.61
C PRO A 309 -24.58 -15.30 3.00
N PHE A 310 -25.09 -14.26 3.69
CA PHE A 310 -25.79 -14.42 4.97
C PHE A 310 -27.03 -15.33 4.85
N PHE A 311 -27.72 -15.33 3.70
CA PHE A 311 -28.86 -16.20 3.47
C PHE A 311 -28.50 -17.69 3.46
N LEU A 312 -27.24 -18.05 3.13
CA LEU A 312 -26.78 -19.44 3.12
C LEU A 312 -26.69 -20.05 4.54
N MET A 313 -26.66 -19.24 5.60
CA MET A 313 -26.68 -19.72 6.99
C MET A 313 -27.95 -20.51 7.34
N LYS A 314 -29.05 -20.26 6.61
CA LYS A 314 -30.30 -21.01 6.74
C LYS A 314 -30.14 -22.47 6.29
N ILE A 315 -29.15 -22.78 5.46
CA ILE A 315 -28.92 -24.09 4.85
C ILE A 315 -27.88 -24.88 5.66
N LYS A 316 -28.30 -25.97 6.30
CA LYS A 316 -27.50 -26.73 7.29
C LYS A 316 -26.12 -27.17 6.78
N TYR A 317 -25.99 -27.62 5.53
CA TYR A 317 -24.72 -28.13 5.01
C TYR A 317 -23.69 -27.03 4.69
N TYR A 318 -24.13 -25.77 4.53
CA TYR A 318 -23.24 -24.62 4.33
C TYR A 318 -22.73 -24.04 5.65
N ARG A 319 -23.48 -24.19 6.75
CA ARG A 319 -23.28 -23.46 8.01
C ARG A 319 -21.82 -23.34 8.45
N PHE A 320 -21.09 -24.46 8.57
CA PHE A 320 -19.70 -24.45 9.02
C PHE A 320 -18.77 -23.59 8.16
N HIS A 321 -18.92 -23.66 6.84
CA HIS A 321 -18.03 -22.94 5.92
C HIS A 321 -18.44 -21.47 5.87
N ILE A 322 -19.73 -21.20 5.68
CA ILE A 322 -20.25 -19.84 5.56
C ILE A 322 -20.07 -19.08 6.88
N SER A 323 -20.26 -19.69 8.05
CA SER A 323 -20.04 -19.00 9.33
C SER A 323 -18.61 -18.47 9.47
N LEU A 324 -17.59 -19.22 9.02
CA LEU A 324 -16.23 -18.71 9.01
C LEU A 324 -16.04 -17.60 7.98
N LEU A 325 -16.54 -17.78 6.75
CA LEU A 325 -16.41 -16.74 5.71
C LEU A 325 -17.01 -15.42 6.19
N LEU A 326 -18.26 -15.46 6.68
CA LEU A 326 -18.98 -14.30 7.21
C LEU A 326 -18.22 -13.67 8.37
N LEU A 327 -17.77 -14.47 9.34
CA LEU A 327 -17.01 -13.97 10.48
C LEU A 327 -15.76 -13.24 10.00
N VAL A 328 -14.97 -13.86 9.13
CA VAL A 328 -13.70 -13.32 8.68
C VAL A 328 -13.90 -12.01 7.92
N TYR A 329 -14.66 -12.00 6.82
CA TYR A 329 -14.76 -10.78 6.03
C TYR A 329 -15.53 -9.66 6.75
N THR A 330 -16.48 -9.99 7.64
CA THR A 330 -17.23 -8.97 8.39
C THR A 330 -16.33 -8.31 9.43
N MET A 331 -15.60 -9.12 10.20
CA MET A 331 -14.67 -8.62 11.21
C MET A 331 -13.51 -7.85 10.55
N PHE A 332 -12.99 -8.31 9.41
CA PHE A 332 -12.01 -7.56 8.62
C PHE A 332 -12.56 -6.23 8.10
N THR A 333 -13.82 -6.18 7.65
CA THR A 333 -14.46 -4.91 7.22
C THR A 333 -14.59 -3.94 8.40
N ILE A 334 -14.98 -4.42 9.58
CA ILE A 334 -15.03 -3.62 10.81
C ILE A 334 -13.63 -3.09 11.16
N TYR A 335 -12.61 -3.94 11.08
CA TYR A 335 -11.22 -3.55 11.31
C TYR A 335 -10.76 -2.47 10.33
N ILE A 336 -11.08 -2.59 9.04
CA ILE A 336 -10.76 -1.58 8.01
C ILE A 336 -11.42 -0.24 8.35
N VAL A 337 -12.67 -0.23 8.78
CA VAL A 337 -13.35 0.99 9.23
C VAL A 337 -12.66 1.57 10.47
N TYR A 338 -12.32 0.71 11.43
CA TYR A 338 -11.69 1.11 12.69
C TYR A 338 -10.34 1.80 12.50
N ILE A 339 -9.50 1.28 11.58
CA ILE A 339 -8.19 1.88 11.27
C ILE A 339 -8.28 3.04 10.27
N GLY A 340 -9.47 3.32 9.74
CA GLY A 340 -9.74 4.41 8.82
C GLY A 340 -9.33 4.18 7.36
N GLY A 341 -9.34 2.93 6.91
CA GLY A 341 -8.99 2.53 5.55
C GLY A 341 -7.50 2.65 5.24
N ASP A 342 -7.12 2.41 3.99
CA ASP A 342 -5.73 2.54 3.54
C ASP A 342 -5.43 3.99 3.10
N VAL A 343 -4.18 4.43 3.24
CA VAL A 343 -3.68 5.67 2.62
C VAL A 343 -3.44 5.43 1.13
N LEU A 344 -2.98 4.22 0.81
CA LEU A 344 -2.74 3.81 -0.56
C LEU A 344 -4.07 3.55 -1.28
N GLN A 345 -4.11 3.92 -2.56
CA GLN A 345 -5.33 3.86 -3.37
C GLN A 345 -5.72 2.41 -3.69
N LEU A 346 -6.88 2.20 -4.32
CA LEU A 346 -7.31 0.90 -4.87
C LEU A 346 -7.42 -0.24 -3.83
N TYR A 347 -7.98 0.07 -2.67
CA TYR A 347 -8.63 -0.90 -1.76
C TYR A 347 -7.79 -2.10 -1.29
N ARG A 348 -6.46 -1.95 -1.14
CA ARG A 348 -5.51 -3.03 -0.78
C ARG A 348 -5.96 -3.92 0.38
N PHE A 349 -6.53 -3.33 1.44
CA PHE A 349 -6.92 -4.08 2.64
C PHE A 349 -8.07 -5.08 2.41
N PHE A 350 -8.81 -4.98 1.31
CA PHE A 350 -9.83 -5.97 0.96
C PHE A 350 -9.28 -7.20 0.22
N ILE A 351 -8.04 -7.16 -0.29
CA ILE A 351 -7.46 -8.28 -1.06
C ILE A 351 -7.48 -9.61 -0.30
N PRO A 352 -7.13 -9.68 1.00
CA PRO A 352 -7.16 -10.95 1.73
C PRO A 352 -8.54 -11.58 1.84
N VAL A 353 -9.60 -10.76 1.86
CA VAL A 353 -10.98 -11.20 2.10
C VAL A 353 -11.87 -11.23 0.86
N ALA A 354 -11.50 -10.54 -0.22
CA ALA A 354 -12.22 -10.56 -1.49
C ALA A 354 -12.44 -11.98 -2.05
N PRO A 355 -11.45 -12.90 -2.02
CA PRO A 355 -11.68 -14.29 -2.43
C PRO A 355 -12.78 -14.98 -1.62
N LEU A 356 -12.83 -14.73 -0.30
CA LEU A 356 -13.84 -15.31 0.59
C LEU A 356 -15.25 -14.76 0.31
N ILE A 357 -15.35 -13.46 0.04
CA ILE A 357 -16.60 -12.80 -0.37
C ILE A 357 -17.11 -13.43 -1.67
N PHE A 358 -16.26 -13.54 -2.69
CA PHE A 358 -16.63 -14.13 -3.98
C PHE A 358 -16.93 -15.63 -3.90
N ILE A 359 -16.27 -16.38 -3.02
CA ILE A 359 -16.64 -17.77 -2.73
C ILE A 359 -18.06 -17.84 -2.17
N GLY A 360 -18.39 -17.01 -1.17
CA GLY A 360 -19.74 -16.93 -0.62
C GLY A 360 -20.79 -16.59 -1.68
N PHE A 361 -20.48 -15.60 -2.53
CA PHE A 361 -21.36 -15.21 -3.63
C PHE A 361 -21.50 -16.30 -4.70
N GLY A 362 -20.42 -17.01 -5.05
CA GLY A 362 -20.47 -18.16 -5.95
C GLY A 362 -21.41 -19.26 -5.44
N LYS A 363 -21.52 -19.46 -4.12
CA LYS A 363 -22.49 -20.40 -3.54
C LYS A 363 -23.93 -19.89 -3.59
N ILE A 364 -24.16 -18.57 -3.54
CA ILE A 364 -25.47 -17.98 -3.84
C ILE A 364 -25.86 -18.24 -5.29
N LEU A 365 -24.96 -18.02 -6.24
CA LEU A 365 -25.19 -18.32 -7.66
C LEU A 365 -25.46 -19.81 -7.88
N ALA A 366 -24.82 -20.69 -7.11
CA ALA A 366 -25.10 -22.11 -7.16
C ALA A 366 -26.51 -22.48 -6.66
N GLU A 367 -27.02 -21.82 -5.62
CA GLU A 367 -28.44 -21.98 -5.22
C GLU A 367 -29.40 -21.38 -6.25
N LEU A 368 -29.04 -20.24 -6.86
CA LEU A 368 -29.82 -19.64 -7.94
C LEU A 368 -29.87 -20.55 -9.17
N TYR A 369 -28.75 -21.17 -9.55
CA TYR A 369 -28.67 -22.17 -10.61
C TYR A 369 -29.66 -23.32 -10.37
N LYS A 370 -29.73 -23.86 -9.15
CA LYS A 370 -30.68 -24.93 -8.82
C LYS A 370 -32.11 -24.49 -9.03
N LYS A 371 -32.45 -23.28 -8.58
CA LYS A 371 -33.78 -22.70 -8.75
C LYS A 371 -34.12 -22.47 -10.22
N PHE A 372 -33.19 -21.90 -10.99
CA PHE A 372 -33.37 -21.69 -12.43
C PHE A 372 -33.55 -22.99 -13.19
N ARG A 373 -32.75 -24.01 -12.86
CA ARG A 373 -32.86 -25.35 -13.44
C ARG A 373 -34.20 -26.02 -13.09
N SER A 374 -34.72 -25.84 -11.88
CA SER A 374 -35.99 -26.45 -11.47
C SER A 374 -37.22 -25.70 -11.98
N ASP A 375 -37.16 -24.38 -12.08
CA ASP A 375 -38.35 -23.55 -12.26
C ASP A 375 -38.50 -23.04 -13.70
N ILE A 376 -37.38 -22.61 -14.31
CA ILE A 376 -37.35 -21.86 -15.59
C ILE A 376 -36.86 -22.76 -16.73
N PHE A 377 -35.69 -23.37 -16.55
CA PHE A 377 -35.00 -24.17 -17.58
C PHE A 377 -35.21 -25.68 -17.37
N LYS A 378 -36.45 -26.09 -17.04
CA LYS A 378 -36.81 -27.48 -16.74
C LYS A 378 -36.31 -28.47 -17.80
N SER A 379 -36.35 -28.08 -19.06
CA SER A 379 -35.97 -28.90 -20.22
C SER A 379 -34.52 -28.73 -20.68
N SER A 380 -33.75 -27.77 -20.13
CA SER A 380 -32.38 -27.47 -20.59
C SER A 380 -31.45 -27.01 -19.45
N PRO A 381 -30.82 -27.93 -18.70
CA PRO A 381 -29.84 -27.60 -17.68
C PRO A 381 -28.68 -26.72 -18.19
N THR A 382 -28.32 -26.88 -19.47
CA THR A 382 -27.30 -26.09 -20.15
C THR A 382 -27.69 -24.61 -20.26
N GLY A 383 -28.99 -24.31 -20.46
CA GLY A 383 -29.48 -22.93 -20.46
C GLY A 383 -29.33 -22.24 -19.10
N ALA A 384 -29.61 -22.97 -18.01
CA ALA A 384 -29.46 -22.42 -16.65
C ALA A 384 -28.00 -22.09 -16.31
N ILE A 385 -27.05 -22.97 -16.63
CA ILE A 385 -25.63 -22.70 -16.36
C ILE A 385 -25.10 -21.57 -17.25
N PHE A 386 -25.52 -21.50 -18.52
CA PHE A 386 -25.16 -20.42 -19.43
C PHE A 386 -25.63 -19.06 -18.90
N ALA A 387 -26.88 -18.98 -18.43
CA ALA A 387 -27.41 -17.75 -17.83
C ALA A 387 -26.58 -17.29 -16.62
N ILE A 388 -26.19 -18.22 -15.74
CA ILE A 388 -25.36 -17.89 -14.56
C ILE A 388 -23.97 -17.41 -14.97
N VAL A 389 -23.34 -18.05 -15.96
CA VAL A 389 -22.04 -17.62 -16.49
C VAL A 389 -22.16 -16.25 -17.15
N ALA A 390 -23.18 -16.02 -17.98
CA ALA A 390 -23.41 -14.74 -18.62
C ALA A 390 -23.62 -13.60 -17.60
N ILE A 391 -24.44 -13.81 -16.58
CA ILE A 391 -24.61 -12.84 -15.48
C ILE A 391 -23.28 -12.57 -14.77
N SER A 392 -22.50 -13.63 -14.49
CA SER A 392 -21.21 -13.49 -13.84
C SER A 392 -20.22 -12.69 -14.69
N ILE A 393 -20.17 -12.93 -16.01
CA ILE A 393 -19.35 -12.17 -16.94
C ILE A 393 -19.79 -10.70 -17.00
N LEU A 394 -21.10 -10.43 -17.06
CA LEU A 394 -21.62 -9.05 -17.08
C LEU A 394 -21.26 -8.27 -15.81
N ILE A 395 -21.42 -8.88 -14.62
CA ILE A 395 -21.02 -8.27 -13.34
C ILE A 395 -19.51 -7.99 -13.35
N THR A 396 -18.72 -8.97 -13.78
CA THR A 396 -17.27 -8.88 -13.81
C THR A 396 -16.79 -7.78 -14.76
N PHE A 397 -17.35 -7.72 -15.97
CA PHE A 397 -17.04 -6.71 -16.97
C PHE A 397 -17.42 -5.32 -16.50
N TYR A 398 -18.62 -5.15 -15.91
CA TYR A 398 -19.06 -3.88 -15.34
C TYR A 398 -18.10 -3.38 -14.25
N ASN A 399 -17.74 -4.25 -13.29
CA ASN A 399 -16.83 -3.91 -12.20
C ASN A 399 -15.43 -3.50 -12.71
N TYR A 400 -14.89 -4.24 -13.67
CA TYR A 400 -13.57 -3.92 -14.25
C TYR A 400 -13.61 -2.61 -15.04
N GLN A 401 -14.62 -2.42 -15.89
CA GLN A 401 -14.75 -1.23 -16.71
C GLN A 401 -14.95 0.04 -15.88
N ASN A 402 -15.68 -0.04 -14.76
CA ASN A 402 -15.90 1.09 -13.85
C ASN A 402 -14.61 1.60 -13.19
N GLU A 403 -13.61 0.73 -12.97
CA GLU A 403 -12.37 1.08 -12.28
C GLU A 403 -11.15 1.21 -13.20
N LYS A 404 -11.28 0.83 -14.47
CA LYS A 404 -10.17 0.79 -15.42
C LYS A 404 -9.41 2.12 -15.51
N ASP A 405 -10.13 3.22 -15.75
CA ASP A 405 -9.51 4.55 -15.90
C ASP A 405 -8.86 5.02 -14.60
N ASN A 406 -9.46 4.69 -13.46
CA ASN A 406 -8.90 4.99 -12.15
C ASN A 406 -7.58 4.23 -11.95
N ILE A 407 -7.54 2.93 -12.26
CA ILE A 407 -6.34 2.09 -12.15
C ILE A 407 -5.22 2.62 -13.04
N GLU A 408 -5.51 2.97 -14.29
CA GLU A 408 -4.52 3.56 -15.21
C GLU A 408 -3.97 4.89 -14.66
N ARG A 409 -4.85 5.76 -14.16
CA ARG A 409 -4.46 7.03 -13.54
C ARG A 409 -3.55 6.82 -12.33
N VAL A 410 -3.92 5.92 -11.39
CA VAL A 410 -3.10 5.64 -10.20
C VAL A 410 -1.75 5.04 -10.59
N THR A 411 -1.73 4.10 -11.52
CA THR A 411 -0.50 3.45 -12.02
C THR A 411 0.46 4.47 -12.60
N ASN A 412 -0.03 5.41 -13.43
CA ASN A 412 0.79 6.46 -14.03
C ASN A 412 1.33 7.45 -12.99
N LEU A 413 0.51 7.81 -12.00
CA LEU A 413 0.95 8.68 -10.91
C LEU A 413 2.06 8.03 -10.07
N GLU A 414 1.90 6.76 -9.71
CA GLU A 414 2.89 6.03 -8.91
C GLU A 414 4.19 5.83 -9.69
N ASN A 415 4.12 5.44 -10.97
CA ASN A 415 5.31 5.33 -11.82
C ASN A 415 6.04 6.68 -11.97
N GLY A 416 5.29 7.78 -12.16
CA GLY A 416 5.85 9.12 -12.21
C GLY A 416 6.53 9.53 -10.90
N LEU A 417 5.91 9.21 -9.76
CA LEU A 417 6.50 9.44 -8.43
C LEU A 417 7.79 8.64 -8.25
N VAL A 418 7.76 7.32 -8.48
CA VAL A 418 8.93 6.45 -8.28
C VAL A 418 10.07 6.83 -9.20
N GLU A 419 9.83 7.13 -10.48
CA GLU A 419 10.89 7.57 -11.38
C GLU A 419 11.50 8.90 -10.94
N LYS A 420 10.65 9.86 -10.51
CA LYS A 420 11.11 11.12 -9.92
C LYS A 420 12.00 10.88 -8.69
N MET A 421 11.54 10.06 -7.74
CA MET A 421 12.26 9.76 -6.50
C MET A 421 13.57 9.01 -6.77
N LYS A 422 13.59 8.10 -7.76
CA LYS A 422 14.79 7.39 -8.22
C LYS A 422 15.84 8.35 -8.77
N LEU A 423 15.44 9.31 -9.60
CA LEU A 423 16.33 10.32 -10.16
C LEU A 423 16.93 11.21 -9.06
N ALA A 424 16.10 11.66 -8.12
CA ALA A 424 16.56 12.41 -6.94
C ALA A 424 17.53 11.60 -6.07
N GLY A 425 17.21 10.33 -5.76
CA GLY A 425 18.08 9.44 -5.01
C GLY A 425 19.43 9.23 -5.70
N THR A 426 19.41 9.01 -7.02
CA THR A 426 20.63 8.88 -7.83
C THR A 426 21.48 10.15 -7.77
N TRP A 427 20.85 11.33 -7.84
CA TRP A 427 21.53 12.61 -7.70
C TRP A 427 22.21 12.74 -6.33
N PHE A 428 21.52 12.41 -5.23
CA PHE A 428 22.11 12.46 -3.89
C PHE A 428 23.31 11.51 -3.75
N ASN A 429 23.24 10.30 -4.30
CA ASN A 429 24.36 9.36 -4.31
C ASN A 429 25.57 9.93 -5.08
N GLN A 430 25.35 10.46 -6.28
CA GLN A 430 26.40 11.09 -7.08
C GLN A 430 27.01 12.30 -6.35
N LYS A 431 26.17 13.12 -5.73
CA LYS A 431 26.59 14.30 -4.97
C LYS A 431 27.46 13.91 -3.76
N SER A 432 27.06 12.86 -3.04
CA SER A 432 27.85 12.31 -1.92
C SER A 432 29.23 11.82 -2.37
N GLN A 433 29.29 11.12 -3.51
CA GLN A 433 30.55 10.65 -4.09
C GLN A 433 31.45 11.81 -4.52
N GLN A 434 30.88 12.83 -5.17
CA GLN A 434 31.61 14.03 -5.57
C GLN A 434 32.21 14.79 -4.38
N GLU A 435 31.49 14.86 -3.26
CA GLU A 435 31.99 15.51 -2.05
C GLU A 435 32.90 14.61 -1.19
N GLY A 436 33.03 13.33 -1.53
CA GLY A 436 33.86 12.37 -0.79
C GLY A 436 33.41 12.15 0.66
N ARG A 437 32.14 12.42 0.98
CA ARG A 437 31.58 12.29 2.33
C ARG A 437 30.14 11.79 2.31
N LYS A 438 29.72 11.17 3.42
CA LYS A 438 28.33 10.75 3.63
C LYS A 438 27.44 12.00 3.72
N LEU A 439 26.35 12.02 2.95
CA LEU A 439 25.32 13.06 3.07
C LEU A 439 24.22 12.64 4.04
N THR A 440 23.59 13.62 4.68
CA THR A 440 22.36 13.44 5.44
C THR A 440 21.23 14.16 4.73
N ILE A 441 20.16 13.46 4.38
CA ILE A 441 18.97 14.06 3.80
C ILE A 441 17.76 13.81 4.70
N ALA A 442 16.79 14.72 4.72
CA ALA A 442 15.48 14.48 5.34
C ALA A 442 14.39 14.40 4.26
N ALA A 443 13.46 13.46 4.38
CA ALA A 443 12.37 13.30 3.43
C ALA A 443 11.12 12.73 4.10
N THR A 444 9.95 13.01 3.51
CA THR A 444 8.65 12.44 3.92
C THR A 444 8.28 11.20 3.11
N THR A 445 8.57 11.22 1.81
CA THR A 445 8.44 10.06 0.91
C THR A 445 9.82 9.42 0.78
N ILE A 446 10.07 8.37 1.55
CA ILE A 446 11.43 7.83 1.77
C ILE A 446 11.73 6.57 0.96
N GLY A 447 10.77 5.99 0.23
CA GLY A 447 10.94 4.70 -0.44
C GLY A 447 12.04 4.72 -1.50
N ALA A 448 11.69 5.04 -2.74
CA ALA A 448 12.62 4.96 -3.86
C ALA A 448 13.81 5.91 -3.70
N VAL A 449 13.60 7.12 -3.14
CA VAL A 449 14.67 8.09 -2.94
C VAL A 449 15.77 7.54 -2.03
N SER A 450 15.43 6.83 -0.94
CA SER A 450 16.44 6.26 -0.05
C SER A 450 17.14 5.07 -0.68
N PHE A 451 16.41 4.21 -1.38
CA PHE A 451 16.99 3.04 -2.03
C PHE A 451 18.04 3.45 -3.08
N TYR A 452 17.70 4.38 -3.98
CA TYR A 452 18.63 4.84 -5.02
C TYR A 452 19.73 5.78 -4.51
N ALA A 453 19.54 6.43 -3.36
CA ALA A 453 20.60 7.18 -2.69
C ALA A 453 21.72 6.27 -2.13
N GLY A 454 21.41 5.00 -1.87
CA GLY A 454 22.36 4.00 -1.38
C GLY A 454 22.88 4.27 0.03
N TYR A 455 23.93 3.55 0.42
CA TYR A 455 24.50 3.57 1.78
C TYR A 455 25.30 4.83 2.10
N ASN A 456 25.77 5.56 1.08
CA ASN A 456 26.51 6.81 1.23
C ASN A 456 25.61 8.00 1.63
N VAL A 457 24.31 7.75 1.82
CA VAL A 457 23.35 8.77 2.24
C VAL A 457 22.52 8.25 3.42
N SER A 458 22.63 8.96 4.55
CA SER A 458 21.73 8.80 5.68
C SER A 458 20.43 9.52 5.41
N VAL A 459 19.29 8.86 5.65
CA VAL A 459 17.96 9.43 5.37
C VAL A 459 17.19 9.55 6.68
N ILE A 460 16.85 10.79 7.06
CA ILE A 460 15.96 11.11 8.17
C ILE A 460 14.53 11.02 7.65
N ASP A 461 13.79 10.03 8.13
CA ASP A 461 12.38 9.87 7.82
C ASP A 461 11.53 10.82 8.66
N MET A 462 11.02 11.86 8.01
CA MET A 462 10.24 12.92 8.66
C MET A 462 8.87 12.47 9.17
N LEU A 463 8.40 11.25 8.81
CA LEU A 463 7.12 10.69 9.24
C LEU A 463 7.27 9.62 10.33
N GLY A 464 8.51 9.24 10.67
CA GLY A 464 8.81 8.29 11.74
C GLY A 464 8.49 6.84 11.44
N LEU A 465 8.37 6.42 10.17
CA LEU A 465 8.33 4.99 9.83
C LEU A 465 9.65 4.31 10.19
N THR A 466 10.78 4.94 9.89
CA THR A 466 12.14 4.41 10.13
C THR A 466 12.98 5.25 11.12
N ASP A 467 12.43 6.34 11.67
CA ASP A 467 13.07 7.16 12.70
C ASP A 467 12.38 6.99 14.07
N GLU A 468 13.16 6.59 15.09
CA GLU A 468 12.68 6.31 16.44
C GLU A 468 12.16 7.57 17.15
N VAL A 469 12.90 8.68 17.07
CA VAL A 469 12.57 9.89 17.83
C VAL A 469 11.27 10.48 17.33
N ILE A 470 11.06 10.51 16.02
CA ILE A 470 9.82 11.05 15.43
C ILE A 470 8.60 10.19 15.79
N ALA A 471 8.75 8.86 15.82
CA ALA A 471 7.67 7.96 16.18
C ALA A 471 7.30 8.02 17.66
N HIS A 472 8.29 8.16 18.55
CA HIS A 472 8.12 8.05 20.00
C HIS A 472 8.04 9.40 20.74
N LYS A 473 8.54 10.47 20.15
CA LYS A 473 8.53 11.83 20.71
C LYS A 473 8.05 12.85 19.67
N PRO A 474 6.82 12.71 19.13
CA PRO A 474 6.27 13.68 18.18
C PRO A 474 6.04 15.03 18.86
N GLU A 475 6.26 16.12 18.13
CA GLU A 475 6.02 17.49 18.56
C GLU A 475 5.01 18.14 17.63
N GLN A 476 3.73 18.07 18.01
CA GLN A 476 2.64 18.62 17.21
C GLN A 476 2.46 20.11 17.44
N ILE A 477 2.22 20.84 16.36
CA ILE A 477 1.90 22.27 16.36
C ILE A 477 0.40 22.43 16.06
N PRO A 478 -0.42 22.92 17.00
CA PRO A 478 -1.89 22.98 16.82
C PRO A 478 -2.35 23.73 15.57
N GLU A 479 -1.68 24.80 15.18
CA GLU A 479 -2.03 25.68 14.05
C GLU A 479 -1.91 24.99 12.69
N ILE A 480 -1.00 24.02 12.56
CA ILE A 480 -0.80 23.23 11.34
C ILE A 480 -1.48 21.86 11.41
N SER A 481 -1.70 21.33 12.61
CA SER A 481 -2.32 20.02 12.85
C SER A 481 -3.86 20.05 12.83
N LYS A 482 -4.47 21.25 12.72
CA LYS A 482 -5.92 21.41 12.60
C LYS A 482 -6.39 21.05 11.18
N GLY A 483 -7.39 20.18 11.09
CA GLY A 483 -8.02 19.76 9.83
C GLY A 483 -7.39 18.51 9.21
N TYR A 484 -7.86 18.14 8.01
CA TYR A 484 -7.28 17.05 7.21
C TYR A 484 -6.70 17.64 5.92
N ILE A 485 -5.41 17.43 5.69
CA ILE A 485 -4.68 17.99 4.52
C ILE A 485 -4.30 16.93 3.48
N GLY A 486 -4.92 15.75 3.51
CA GLY A 486 -4.61 14.64 2.60
C GLY A 486 -3.50 13.70 3.07
N TRP A 487 -2.97 13.89 4.28
CA TRP A 487 -1.96 13.03 4.91
C TRP A 487 -2.52 12.39 6.19
N LYS A 488 -2.25 11.09 6.39
CA LYS A 488 -2.70 10.36 7.60
C LYS A 488 -1.65 10.36 8.71
N GLU A 489 -0.38 10.42 8.35
CA GLU A 489 0.76 10.50 9.26
C GLU A 489 0.77 11.88 9.92
N ARG A 490 0.50 11.90 11.24
CA ARG A 490 0.40 13.14 12.04
C ARG A 490 1.57 13.32 13.00
N ASN A 491 2.45 12.34 13.09
CA ASN A 491 3.63 12.39 13.93
C ASN A 491 4.77 13.02 13.13
N TYR A 492 5.40 14.02 13.71
CA TYR A 492 6.56 14.72 13.18
C TYR A 492 7.30 15.38 14.33
N ASN A 493 8.59 15.64 14.15
CA ASN A 493 9.38 16.42 15.11
C ASN A 493 10.40 17.26 14.31
N ALA A 494 9.98 18.46 13.92
CA ALA A 494 10.78 19.32 13.05
C ALA A 494 12.04 19.86 13.76
N GLY A 495 11.99 20.12 15.07
CA GLY A 495 13.16 20.54 15.85
C GLY A 495 14.25 19.47 15.88
N TYR A 496 13.86 18.20 16.10
CA TYR A 496 14.78 17.07 16.02
C TYR A 496 15.37 16.91 14.61
N VAL A 497 14.55 16.97 13.56
CA VAL A 497 15.05 16.88 12.17
C VAL A 497 16.14 17.93 11.92
N LEU A 498 15.92 19.18 12.32
CA LEU A 498 16.89 20.27 12.14
C LEU A 498 18.12 20.12 13.03
N SER A 499 17.98 19.55 14.23
CA SER A 499 19.11 19.27 15.13
C SER A 499 20.12 18.29 14.53
N ARG A 500 19.66 17.40 13.63
CA ARG A 500 20.50 16.46 12.86
C ARG A 500 21.22 17.13 11.68
N LYS A 501 20.97 18.42 11.43
CA LYS A 501 21.60 19.25 10.38
C LYS A 501 21.64 18.56 9.00
N PRO A 502 20.51 18.10 8.44
CA PRO A 502 20.51 17.50 7.11
C PRO A 502 21.14 18.45 6.08
N ASP A 503 21.97 17.93 5.19
CA ASP A 503 22.52 18.69 4.06
C ASP A 503 21.41 19.16 3.12
N TYR A 504 20.40 18.30 2.94
CA TYR A 504 19.24 18.55 2.09
C TYR A 504 17.94 18.08 2.75
N ILE A 505 16.86 18.82 2.54
CA ILE A 505 15.51 18.40 2.88
C ILE A 505 14.72 18.30 1.59
N TYR A 506 14.16 17.13 1.32
CA TYR A 506 13.53 16.80 0.04
C TYR A 506 12.03 16.53 0.21
N PHE A 507 11.21 17.29 -0.50
CA PHE A 507 9.77 17.07 -0.57
C PHE A 507 9.41 16.45 -1.92
N SER A 508 8.58 15.42 -1.93
CA SER A 508 8.11 14.80 -3.17
C SER A 508 7.32 15.77 -4.05
N THR A 509 6.80 16.86 -3.47
CA THR A 509 6.12 17.96 -4.16
C THR A 509 6.98 19.18 -4.47
N GLY A 510 8.31 19.06 -4.41
CA GLY A 510 9.26 20.15 -4.73
C GLY A 510 9.24 21.25 -3.67
N ILE A 511 9.00 22.50 -4.05
CA ILE A 511 8.94 23.63 -3.08
C ILE A 511 7.72 23.55 -2.17
N LYS A 512 6.63 22.89 -2.60
CA LYS A 512 5.37 22.93 -1.85
C LYS A 512 5.44 22.00 -0.61
N PRO A 513 5.22 22.51 0.62
CA PRO A 513 5.05 21.66 1.80
C PRO A 513 3.63 21.08 1.85
N SER A 514 3.52 19.78 1.58
CA SER A 514 2.27 19.04 1.51
C SER A 514 1.96 18.30 2.82
N ALA A 515 2.95 17.63 3.42
CA ALA A 515 2.77 16.86 4.64
C ALA A 515 2.86 17.74 5.90
N TYR A 516 2.30 17.28 7.03
CA TYR A 516 2.38 18.04 8.30
C TYR A 516 3.83 18.27 8.74
N ALA A 517 4.69 17.26 8.58
CA ALA A 517 6.11 17.37 8.90
C ALA A 517 6.83 18.45 8.07
N GLU A 518 6.48 18.58 6.79
CA GLU A 518 7.06 19.59 5.89
C GLU A 518 6.59 20.99 6.28
N ARG A 519 5.29 21.15 6.59
CA ARG A 519 4.74 22.44 7.06
C ARG A 519 5.35 22.86 8.39
N ALA A 520 5.59 21.91 9.30
CA ALA A 520 6.20 22.16 10.60
C ALA A 520 7.57 22.81 10.50
N LEU A 521 8.38 22.45 9.49
CA LEU A 521 9.69 23.06 9.26
C LEU A 521 9.60 24.59 9.11
N PHE A 522 8.61 25.09 8.37
CA PHE A 522 8.43 26.54 8.14
C PHE A 522 7.99 27.31 9.40
N THR A 523 7.59 26.61 10.46
CA THR A 523 7.24 27.22 11.74
C THR A 523 8.43 27.33 12.70
N ILE A 524 9.61 26.83 12.29
CA ILE A 524 10.84 26.87 13.06
C ILE A 524 11.80 27.84 12.39
N HIS A 525 12.30 28.79 13.17
CA HIS A 525 13.21 29.83 12.70
C HIS A 525 14.49 29.28 12.06
N ASP A 526 15.05 28.22 12.65
CA ASP A 526 16.26 27.56 12.16
C ASP A 526 16.09 27.05 10.72
N PHE A 527 14.92 26.57 10.32
CA PHE A 527 14.71 26.13 8.94
C PHE A 527 14.73 27.31 7.96
N LEU A 528 13.98 28.38 8.26
CA LEU A 528 13.91 29.57 7.41
C LEU A 528 15.28 30.27 7.26
N LYS A 529 16.08 30.23 8.33
CA LYS A 529 17.43 30.80 8.35
C LYS A 529 18.48 29.91 7.71
N ASP A 530 18.48 28.62 8.02
CA ASP A 530 19.58 27.72 7.64
C ASP A 530 19.36 27.04 6.29
N TYR A 531 18.13 27.02 5.76
CA TYR A 531 17.80 26.33 4.52
C TYR A 531 17.22 27.30 3.47
N TYR A 532 17.42 26.96 2.20
CA TYR A 532 16.84 27.69 1.08
C TYR A 532 16.49 26.73 -0.06
N PRO A 533 15.47 27.03 -0.88
CA PRO A 533 15.15 26.21 -2.04
C PRO A 533 16.27 26.29 -3.08
N ASP A 534 16.78 25.14 -3.49
CA ASP A 534 17.80 24.94 -4.51
C ASP A 534 17.24 23.98 -5.59
N VAL A 535 17.86 24.01 -6.76
CA VAL A 535 17.48 23.19 -7.91
C VAL A 535 18.48 22.05 -8.08
N ILE A 536 17.97 20.83 -8.08
CA ILE A 536 18.74 19.67 -8.52
C ILE A 536 18.42 19.42 -10.00
N SER A 537 19.47 19.13 -10.78
CA SER A 537 19.33 18.83 -12.20
C SER A 537 20.23 17.68 -12.59
N ILE A 538 19.72 16.81 -13.45
CA ILE A 538 20.50 15.82 -14.20
C ILE A 538 20.24 16.10 -15.68
N PRO A 539 21.03 16.97 -16.34
CA PRO A 539 20.79 17.38 -17.72
C PRO A 539 20.70 16.21 -18.70
N ALA A 540 21.56 15.20 -18.52
CA ALA A 540 21.56 13.98 -19.34
C ALA A 540 20.23 13.20 -19.30
N MET A 541 19.44 13.37 -18.24
CA MET A 541 18.14 12.71 -18.05
C MET A 541 16.96 13.68 -18.16
N LYS A 542 17.22 14.95 -18.54
CA LYS A 542 16.21 16.04 -18.58
C LYS A 542 15.39 16.14 -17.28
N PHE A 543 16.06 15.91 -16.15
CA PHE A 543 15.44 15.92 -14.84
C PHE A 543 15.80 17.20 -14.11
N THR A 544 14.78 17.90 -13.61
CA THR A 544 14.93 19.07 -12.74
C THR A 544 13.91 18.97 -11.62
N ASP A 545 14.34 19.21 -10.39
CA ASP A 545 13.46 19.23 -9.23
C ASP A 545 14.00 20.17 -8.14
N PHE A 546 13.23 20.36 -7.08
CA PHE A 546 13.60 21.24 -5.97
C PHE A 546 13.96 20.47 -4.71
N VAL A 547 14.95 20.99 -3.98
CA VAL A 547 15.36 20.56 -2.65
C VAL A 547 15.51 21.79 -1.77
N TYR A 548 15.45 21.63 -0.46
CA TYR A 548 15.92 22.65 0.47
C TYR A 548 17.34 22.33 0.89
N LYS A 549 18.30 23.17 0.48
CA LYS A 549 19.72 22.99 0.78
C LYS A 549 20.11 23.77 2.01
N ARG A 550 20.92 23.15 2.88
CA ARG A 550 21.50 23.83 4.03
C ARG A 550 22.56 24.83 3.57
N LYS A 551 22.48 26.06 4.07
CA LYS A 551 23.51 27.10 3.92
C LYS A 551 24.79 26.65 4.63
N SER A 552 25.95 27.08 4.11
CA SER A 552 27.22 26.87 4.82
C SER A 552 27.24 27.63 6.15
N ASP A 553 28.03 27.17 7.12
CA ASP A 553 28.08 27.82 8.44
C ASP A 553 28.51 29.30 8.34
N LYS A 554 29.36 29.65 7.36
CA LYS A 554 29.72 31.04 7.05
C LYS A 554 28.52 31.87 6.56
N GLN A 555 27.72 31.30 5.65
CA GLN A 555 26.50 31.94 5.15
C GLN A 555 25.47 32.13 6.28
N ILE A 556 25.29 31.13 7.14
CA ILE A 556 24.40 31.21 8.32
C ILE A 556 24.84 32.35 9.25
N GLN A 557 26.14 32.45 9.56
CA GLN A 557 26.66 33.53 10.40
C GLN A 557 26.41 34.92 9.81
N SER A 558 26.59 35.07 8.49
CA SER A 558 26.29 36.36 7.82
C SER A 558 24.80 36.70 7.79
N TYR A 559 23.92 35.69 7.81
CA TYR A 559 22.46 35.86 7.71
C TYR A 559 21.78 36.05 9.08
N ARG A 560 22.42 35.62 10.18
CA ARG A 560 21.90 35.75 11.57
C ARG A 560 21.80 37.19 12.09
N SER A 561 22.18 38.20 11.31
CA SER A 561 22.07 39.62 11.65
C SER A 561 20.68 40.24 11.41
N LEU A 562 19.75 39.52 10.76
CA LEU A 562 18.39 40.01 10.51
C LEU A 562 17.52 39.94 11.79
N PRO A 563 16.67 40.95 12.04
CA PRO A 563 15.85 41.01 13.25
C PRO A 563 14.92 39.81 13.35
N GLU A 564 14.89 39.18 14.54
CA GLU A 564 13.96 38.10 14.80
C GLU A 564 12.53 38.65 14.84
N ASN A 565 11.63 38.10 14.03
CA ASN A 565 10.20 38.22 14.24
C ASN A 565 9.71 36.91 14.89
N PRO A 566 9.84 36.71 16.21
CA PRO A 566 9.56 35.44 16.85
C PRO A 566 8.06 35.12 16.97
N ASN A 567 7.17 36.10 16.72
CA ASN A 567 5.73 36.00 16.99
C ASN A 567 4.87 36.16 15.73
N TYR A 568 5.17 35.41 14.67
CA TYR A 568 4.27 35.28 13.52
C TYR A 568 3.23 34.17 13.76
N ASP A 569 2.10 34.26 13.08
CA ASP A 569 1.05 33.24 13.18
C ASP A 569 1.43 32.05 12.30
N LYS A 570 1.68 30.90 12.92
CA LYS A 570 2.09 29.66 12.25
C LYS A 570 1.09 29.15 11.21
N SER A 571 -0.15 29.61 11.23
CA SER A 571 -1.16 29.28 10.21
C SER A 571 -0.85 29.85 8.83
N PHE A 572 0.06 30.82 8.70
CA PHE A 572 0.51 31.38 7.41
C PHE A 572 0.92 30.29 6.41
N ILE A 573 1.49 29.17 6.90
CA ILE A 573 1.95 28.08 6.03
C ILE A 573 0.79 27.35 5.34
N ASN A 574 -0.39 27.32 5.99
CA ASN A 574 -1.59 26.74 5.39
C ASN A 574 -2.06 27.61 4.22
N HIS A 575 -2.01 28.94 4.38
CA HIS A 575 -2.32 29.90 3.33
C HIS A 575 -1.31 29.83 2.18
N PHE A 576 -0.01 29.74 2.49
CA PHE A 576 1.03 29.56 1.48
C PHE A 576 0.81 28.30 0.64
N THR A 577 0.57 27.15 1.28
CA THR A 577 0.27 25.91 0.57
C THR A 577 -1.07 25.98 -0.19
N GLY A 578 -2.07 26.69 0.36
CA GLY A 578 -3.34 26.99 -0.30
C GLY A 578 -3.13 27.74 -1.62
N GLY A 579 -2.38 28.84 -1.59
CA GLY A 579 -2.02 29.62 -2.78
C GLY A 579 -1.30 28.78 -3.84
N LEU A 580 -0.33 27.95 -3.44
CA LEU A 580 0.38 27.03 -4.34
C LEU A 580 -0.53 25.98 -5.00
N ASN A 581 -1.58 25.54 -4.32
CA ASN A 581 -2.56 24.61 -4.91
C ASN A 581 -3.49 25.33 -5.89
N LEU A 582 -3.96 26.53 -5.55
CA LEU A 582 -4.91 27.31 -6.34
C LEU A 582 -4.29 27.89 -7.60
N MET A 583 -3.02 28.31 -7.56
CA MET A 583 -2.33 28.91 -8.72
C MET A 583 -2.10 27.94 -9.90
N LYS A 584 -2.43 26.65 -9.74
CA LYS A 584 -2.37 25.67 -10.83
C LYS A 584 -3.51 25.86 -11.84
N ASP A 585 -4.57 26.55 -11.43
CA ASP A 585 -5.78 26.78 -12.22
C ASP A 585 -5.97 28.29 -12.43
N GLN A 586 -5.96 28.72 -13.70
CA GLN A 586 -6.13 30.12 -14.08
C GLN A 586 -7.43 30.73 -13.55
N SER A 587 -8.50 29.93 -13.44
CA SER A 587 -9.79 30.40 -12.93
C SER A 587 -9.75 30.78 -11.45
N LYS A 588 -8.72 30.32 -10.71
CA LYS A 588 -8.58 30.50 -9.26
C LYS A 588 -7.47 31.48 -8.86
N TYR A 589 -6.90 32.22 -9.81
CA TYR A 589 -5.81 33.16 -9.51
C TYR A 589 -6.19 34.22 -8.48
N SER A 590 -7.43 34.73 -8.49
CA SER A 590 -7.90 35.69 -7.49
C SER A 590 -7.94 35.11 -6.07
N GLU A 591 -8.27 33.82 -5.94
CA GLU A 591 -8.20 33.11 -4.64
C GLU A 591 -6.74 32.88 -4.24
N ALA A 592 -5.89 32.44 -5.18
CA ALA A 592 -4.46 32.23 -4.93
C ALA A 592 -3.76 33.51 -4.44
N ILE A 593 -4.09 34.66 -5.03
CA ILE A 593 -3.56 35.97 -4.61
C ILE A 593 -3.94 36.25 -3.15
N ARG A 594 -5.21 36.07 -2.77
CA ARG A 594 -5.67 36.29 -1.39
C ARG A 594 -4.95 35.39 -0.40
N GLU A 595 -4.77 34.12 -0.74
CA GLU A 595 -4.02 33.17 0.08
C GLU A 595 -2.54 33.59 0.25
N PHE A 596 -1.88 34.06 -0.82
CA PHE A 596 -0.50 34.56 -0.71
C PHE A 596 -0.42 35.86 0.09
N GLU A 597 -1.36 36.79 -0.07
CA GLU A 597 -1.41 38.03 0.71
C GLU A 597 -1.63 37.75 2.21
N GLU A 598 -2.48 36.78 2.53
CA GLU A 598 -2.69 36.35 3.91
C GLU A 598 -1.46 35.64 4.50
N ALA A 599 -0.77 34.83 3.70
CA ALA A 599 0.51 34.24 4.09
C ALA A 599 1.58 35.31 4.38
N ILE A 600 1.61 36.41 3.61
CA ILE A 600 2.51 37.56 3.85
C ILE A 600 2.11 38.29 5.13
N ARG A 601 0.81 38.51 5.36
CA ARG A 601 0.28 39.24 6.52
C ARG A 601 0.56 38.51 7.83
N LEU A 602 0.40 37.19 7.84
CA LEU A 602 0.50 36.34 9.02
C LEU A 602 1.92 35.82 9.27
N GLY A 603 2.71 35.66 8.21
CA GLY A 603 3.98 34.97 8.24
C GLY A 603 5.17 35.82 8.74
N PRO A 604 6.36 35.21 8.80
CA PRO A 604 7.60 35.91 9.10
C PRO A 604 7.88 37.01 8.07
N THR A 605 8.44 38.13 8.51
CA THR A 605 8.73 39.29 7.66
C THR A 605 9.80 39.01 6.61
N ASP A 606 10.70 38.07 6.86
CA ASP A 606 11.77 37.62 5.96
C ASP A 606 11.35 36.42 5.08
N PHE A 607 10.10 35.97 5.18
CA PHE A 607 9.59 34.87 4.37
C PHE A 607 9.23 35.33 2.95
N GLY A 608 10.21 35.33 2.05
CA GLY A 608 10.06 35.84 0.67
C GLY A 608 9.29 34.93 -0.32
N LEU A 609 9.04 33.65 0.01
CA LEU A 609 8.40 32.71 -0.93
C LEU A 609 6.99 33.10 -1.40
N PRO A 610 6.08 33.62 -0.55
CA PRO A 610 4.78 34.09 -1.01
C PRO A 610 4.91 35.25 -2.01
N HIS A 611 5.89 36.14 -1.86
CA HIS A 611 6.16 37.21 -2.82
C HIS A 611 6.60 36.65 -4.18
N LEU A 612 7.47 35.64 -4.19
CA LEU A 612 7.90 34.95 -5.40
C LEU A 612 6.72 34.38 -6.19
N PHE A 613 5.86 33.58 -5.55
CA PHE A 613 4.74 32.94 -6.25
C PHE A 613 3.60 33.90 -6.56
N LEU A 614 3.39 34.93 -5.75
CA LEU A 614 2.50 36.03 -6.10
C LEU A 614 2.99 36.76 -7.37
N GLY A 615 4.30 37.00 -7.47
CA GLY A 615 4.92 37.55 -8.68
C GLY A 615 4.70 36.66 -9.90
N GLU A 616 4.81 35.33 -9.75
CA GLU A 616 4.52 34.38 -10.83
C GLU A 616 3.06 34.43 -11.28
N VAL A 617 2.11 34.50 -10.34
CA VAL A 617 0.68 34.67 -10.67
C VAL A 617 0.45 35.98 -11.43
N LYS A 618 1.04 37.09 -10.97
CA LYS A 618 0.94 38.40 -11.65
C LYS A 618 1.53 38.37 -13.05
N LEU A 619 2.68 37.73 -13.22
CA LEU A 619 3.31 37.55 -14.52
C LEU A 619 2.40 36.77 -15.48
N ARG A 620 1.79 35.69 -14.99
CA ARG A 620 0.82 34.87 -15.77
C ARG A 620 -0.48 35.63 -16.07
N GLN A 621 -0.83 36.65 -15.29
CA GLN A 621 -1.93 37.58 -15.58
C GLN A 621 -1.54 38.69 -16.58
N GLY A 622 -0.27 38.77 -16.98
CA GLY A 622 0.25 39.80 -17.89
C GLY A 622 0.70 41.08 -17.19
N ASP A 623 0.61 41.17 -15.87
CA ASP A 623 1.03 42.35 -15.10
C ASP A 623 2.52 42.26 -14.77
N LYS A 624 3.36 42.59 -15.76
CA LYS A 624 4.83 42.52 -15.65
C LYS A 624 5.38 43.45 -14.58
N GLU A 625 4.83 44.65 -14.41
CA GLU A 625 5.33 45.61 -13.41
C GLU A 625 5.06 45.11 -11.99
N ALA A 626 3.85 44.64 -11.70
CA ALA A 626 3.55 44.07 -10.39
C ALA A 626 4.37 42.79 -10.13
N ALA A 627 4.56 41.95 -11.16
CA ALA A 627 5.40 40.76 -11.06
C ALA A 627 6.86 41.11 -10.68
N LYS A 628 7.45 42.07 -11.39
CA LYS A 628 8.83 42.55 -11.16
C LYS A 628 8.99 43.12 -9.76
N LEU A 629 8.04 43.92 -9.28
CA LEU A 629 8.04 44.43 -7.92
C LEU A 629 8.04 43.30 -6.88
N ARG A 630 7.20 42.28 -7.09
CA ARG A 630 7.11 41.13 -6.18
C ARG A 630 8.37 40.26 -6.21
N PHE A 631 8.97 40.04 -7.38
CA PHE A 631 10.25 39.33 -7.48
C PHE A 631 11.40 40.10 -6.81
N SER A 632 11.48 41.43 -7.00
CA SER A 632 12.45 42.28 -6.30
C SER A 632 12.29 42.16 -4.79
N THR A 633 11.06 42.32 -4.28
CA THR A 633 10.76 42.17 -2.86
C THR A 633 11.18 40.81 -2.33
N SER A 634 10.88 39.72 -3.06
CA SER A 634 11.29 38.36 -2.68
C SER A 634 12.81 38.23 -2.52
N THR A 635 13.59 38.80 -3.45
CA THR A 635 15.06 38.71 -3.41
C THR A 635 15.69 39.65 -2.39
N GLU A 636 15.04 40.77 -2.07
CA GLU A 636 15.47 41.69 -1.01
C GLU A 636 15.27 41.09 0.38
N LEU A 637 14.15 40.39 0.60
CA LEU A 637 13.90 39.65 1.84
C LEU A 637 14.86 38.46 1.98
N ASN A 638 15.12 37.73 0.90
CA ASN A 638 16.02 36.59 0.91
C ASN A 638 16.74 36.41 -0.43
N ASP A 639 18.01 36.82 -0.46
CA ASP A 639 18.90 36.74 -1.62
C ASP A 639 19.23 35.29 -2.05
N PHE A 640 18.90 34.29 -1.23
CA PHE A 640 19.00 32.86 -1.60
C PHE A 640 17.82 32.36 -2.45
N LEU A 641 16.77 33.16 -2.66
CA LEU A 641 15.63 32.79 -3.51
C LEU A 641 15.98 32.96 -4.99
N THR A 642 16.82 32.05 -5.50
CA THR A 642 17.42 32.09 -6.85
C THR A 642 16.39 32.11 -7.98
N LEU A 643 15.20 31.53 -7.79
CA LEU A 643 14.12 31.61 -8.78
C LEU A 643 13.63 33.05 -8.97
N GLY A 644 13.60 33.88 -7.92
CA GLY A 644 13.29 35.31 -8.02
C GLY A 644 14.37 36.06 -8.81
N HIS A 645 15.65 35.75 -8.56
CA HIS A 645 16.75 36.29 -9.37
C HIS A 645 16.66 35.87 -10.84
N TYR A 646 16.22 34.64 -11.12
CA TYR A 646 16.03 34.14 -12.48
C TYR A 646 14.93 34.91 -13.23
N TYR A 647 13.78 35.13 -12.60
CA TYR A 647 12.72 35.94 -13.22
C TYR A 647 13.18 37.39 -13.46
N LEU A 648 13.84 38.02 -12.48
CA LEU A 648 14.39 39.36 -12.64
C LEU A 648 15.47 39.42 -13.74
N TYR A 649 16.35 38.43 -13.81
CA TYR A 649 17.34 38.31 -14.88
C TYR A 649 16.66 38.32 -16.26
N SER A 650 15.67 37.45 -16.48
CA SER A 650 14.94 37.37 -17.73
C SER A 650 14.25 38.69 -18.09
N MET A 651 13.61 39.34 -17.10
CA MET A 651 12.93 40.63 -17.31
C MET A 651 13.92 41.76 -17.63
N TYR A 652 15.05 41.86 -16.94
CA TYR A 652 16.06 42.88 -17.25
C TYR A 652 16.74 42.63 -18.60
N MET A 653 16.90 41.37 -19.01
CA MET A 653 17.38 41.03 -20.34
C MET A 653 16.38 41.46 -21.43
N GLU A 654 15.07 41.25 -21.23
CA GLU A 654 14.02 41.74 -22.13
C GLU A 654 14.02 43.29 -22.24
N GLU A 655 14.33 43.98 -21.14
CA GLU A 655 14.42 45.45 -21.08
C GLU A 655 15.75 46.02 -21.61
N GLY A 656 16.77 45.18 -21.85
CA GLY A 656 18.10 45.60 -22.25
C GLY A 656 19.00 46.13 -21.11
N ASP A 657 18.59 46.02 -19.84
CA ASP A 657 19.39 46.39 -18.65
C ASP A 657 20.39 45.27 -18.32
N THR A 658 21.42 45.14 -19.15
CA THR A 658 22.45 44.09 -19.02
C THR A 658 23.24 44.17 -17.70
N VAL A 659 23.33 45.35 -17.08
CA VAL A 659 24.03 45.53 -15.80
C VAL A 659 23.27 44.83 -14.68
N LYS A 660 21.96 45.14 -14.53
CA LYS A 660 21.14 44.48 -13.51
C LYS A 660 20.94 43.00 -13.82
N ALA A 661 20.78 42.63 -15.09
CA ALA A 661 20.72 41.22 -15.48
C ALA A 661 21.96 40.46 -14.99
N ASN A 662 23.17 40.96 -15.28
CA ASN A 662 24.41 40.30 -14.84
C ASN A 662 24.55 40.23 -13.32
N GLN A 663 24.09 41.24 -12.58
CA GLN A 663 24.04 41.18 -11.12
C GLN A 663 23.16 40.03 -10.62
N ARG A 664 21.97 39.85 -11.20
CA ARG A 664 21.08 38.74 -10.85
C ARG A 664 21.68 37.39 -11.26
N LEU A 665 22.30 37.30 -12.44
CA LEU A 665 22.97 36.10 -12.91
C LEU A 665 24.11 35.65 -11.99
N SER A 666 24.92 36.59 -11.48
CA SER A 666 25.98 36.27 -10.51
C SER A 666 25.43 35.62 -9.25
N LYS A 667 24.30 36.11 -8.72
CA LYS A 667 23.62 35.51 -7.55
C LYS A 667 23.12 34.10 -7.83
N ILE A 668 22.56 33.85 -9.01
CA ILE A 668 22.13 32.51 -9.40
C ILE A 668 23.33 31.55 -9.48
N LYS A 669 24.44 31.97 -10.10
CA LYS A 669 25.67 31.16 -10.19
C LYS A 669 26.26 30.84 -8.82
N GLU A 670 26.16 31.77 -7.88
CA GLU A 670 26.66 31.62 -6.52
C GLU A 670 25.84 30.60 -5.71
N TYR A 671 24.50 30.71 -5.74
CA TYR A 671 23.63 29.96 -4.82
C TYR A 671 22.99 28.71 -5.44
N SER A 672 22.73 28.70 -6.74
CA SER A 672 22.05 27.62 -7.47
C SER A 672 22.56 27.50 -8.91
N PRO A 673 23.81 27.06 -9.11
CA PRO A 673 24.38 26.93 -10.45
C PRO A 673 23.59 25.96 -11.35
N GLY A 674 22.88 24.99 -10.76
CA GLY A 674 22.02 24.04 -11.46
C GLY A 674 20.82 24.68 -12.16
N LEU A 675 20.42 25.91 -11.79
CA LEU A 675 19.33 26.64 -12.43
C LEU A 675 19.71 27.18 -13.82
N ILE A 676 21.00 27.37 -14.09
CA ILE A 676 21.49 27.94 -15.37
C ILE A 676 21.93 26.83 -16.35
N GLN A 677 22.18 25.61 -15.85
CA GLN A 677 22.62 24.46 -16.66
C GLN A 677 21.46 23.74 -17.41
N GLN A 678 20.30 24.39 -17.52
CA GLN A 678 19.09 23.83 -18.13
C GLN A 678 19.02 24.03 -19.64
#